data_AF-A0A372RR83-F1
#
_entry.id   AF-A0A372RR83-F1
#
_cell.length_a   1.000
_cell.length_b   1.000
_cell.length_c   1.000
_cell.angle_alpha   90.00
_cell.angle_beta   90.00
_cell.angle_gamma   90.00
#
_symmetry.space_group_name_H-M   'P 1'
#
loop_
_entity.id
_entity.type
_entity.pdbx_description
1 polymer ?
#
loop_
_entity_poly.entity_id
_entity_poly.type
_entity_poly.pdbx_seq_one_letter_code
_entity_poly.pdbx_strand_id
1 'polypeptide(L)'
;MTSTAKLSLMGLLFVRLHAVKASREWQHSEMQSADFLTKELAGMNISNVFKRIATNILSNNQPLLRIYNSRIDNTELILKSIVVHIIAYHASLEPNSSPLAMYLHNLQNCQNSFILTCLCDQKSADFNLMMNAMGSSFYYCICGYIYFIGGCGRPKFTGKCPNCGSTIGGADHIPVAGNNKIQIQPRAINYIAGYIGELVNQNMNHFVRSIQPIAYRILHLIVHALIGASEPPTALAFLRKNNQTATDSEMYCMSHIQNDWEILKKLLNCSDNNLALIFHSLISLMMERPPVPNQTTYPERINWETSFQDNYVTPLTENITKTATNYRMKLSEALTKNKKNNLIECEINQTLVMDKQYRNETLPNLWRTIGTINFDSFHAYYMSNLTRKNDHPFLSVFFKYSKQLELLKHLLPIVKFAQLLNNKLGYQLTRQTAKDMKFIQFIKEESNDVIPFVNRYQCHELPNKKPVMGYNLPVIFGLVESKDAGIFLCFILDYLVDLQNQFLQEVIVIPPGTCKSLKFLDEITFDIKLAISKTEPVIPNGYCLQSLRLDHVRSGNIINFVWDDEILAYSQRNLAIARGEDIVYDLTKIEAELANILVFEKVYIETLPDSQLYLESYPYHMELFQGYMRILSDIKNQITQEPIPIEKMNSLGFSENSGLEYASKSTIDNSSEILSSLEILLCFVKRTAVGDGERSIKDFVLQWMKLSSLYEHREFSKILDIDLRLKHLVSLYELVEEQVADIKIKYIHEKYQEKLSTDMEAAIMESLGFEQQTTTKKVIQAETFALALKRFMLRFLTLEIQKETDPLKIYLQDGSLNFWPSTVPEELVDKLFPKNLLVANTYDAYTFTMKKIEQTMKKQAYVAKNRTNDLTNLNQTEPTANRNASRKLRNGRPKFDST
;
A
#
# COMPACT_ATOMS: atom_id res chain seq x y z
N MET A 1 63.69 6.92 3.47
CA MET A 1 62.91 5.96 4.31
C MET A 1 62.04 5.10 3.41
N THR A 2 61.96 3.79 3.68
CA THR A 2 61.00 2.90 3.01
C THR A 2 59.55 3.25 3.39
N SER A 3 58.56 2.87 2.58
CA SER A 3 57.14 3.12 2.89
C SER A 3 56.73 2.49 4.22
N THR A 4 57.25 1.32 4.56
CA THR A 4 57.04 0.66 5.86
C THR A 4 57.58 1.47 7.04
N ALA A 5 58.77 2.08 6.89
CA ALA A 5 59.36 2.92 7.93
C ALA A 5 58.56 4.21 8.13
N LYS A 6 58.08 4.83 7.03
CA LYS A 6 57.22 6.01 7.09
C LYS A 6 55.89 5.70 7.80
N LEU A 7 55.25 4.59 7.45
CA LEU A 7 54.00 4.14 8.08
C LEU A 7 54.18 3.86 9.57
N SER A 8 55.26 3.15 9.93
CA SER A 8 55.61 2.86 11.32
C SER A 8 55.85 4.13 12.14
N LEU A 9 56.55 5.11 11.56
CA LEU A 9 56.76 6.41 12.20
C LEU A 9 55.42 7.09 12.48
N MET A 10 54.53 7.19 11.48
CA MET A 10 53.22 7.82 11.67
C MET A 10 52.37 7.09 12.72
N GLY A 11 52.38 5.75 12.70
CA GLY A 11 51.72 4.94 13.71
C GLY A 11 52.25 5.20 15.13
N LEU A 12 53.56 5.37 15.28
CA LEU A 12 54.17 5.73 16.57
C LEU A 12 53.75 7.13 17.02
N LEU A 13 53.78 8.13 16.13
CA LEU A 13 53.31 9.49 16.44
C LEU A 13 51.86 9.48 16.92
N PHE A 14 51.00 8.72 16.23
CA PHE A 14 49.60 8.62 16.61
C PHE A 14 49.41 7.88 17.95
N VAL A 15 49.89 6.64 18.06
CA VAL A 15 49.61 5.80 19.23
C VAL A 15 50.31 6.29 20.50
N ARG A 16 51.57 6.75 20.41
CA ARG A 16 52.38 7.10 21.59
C ARG A 16 52.22 8.54 22.05
N LEU A 17 51.81 9.44 21.16
CA LEU A 17 51.69 10.87 21.48
C LEU A 17 50.25 11.34 21.27
N HIS A 18 49.68 11.21 20.07
CA HIS A 18 48.37 11.78 19.77
C HIS A 18 47.22 11.14 20.55
N ALA A 19 47.08 9.82 20.50
CA ALA A 19 45.98 9.09 21.13
C ALA A 19 45.97 9.23 22.66
N VAL A 20 47.11 9.53 23.30
CA VAL A 20 47.18 9.77 24.75
C VAL A 20 46.27 10.94 25.16
N LYS A 21 46.10 11.94 24.29
CA LYS A 21 45.20 13.11 24.47
C LYS A 21 43.73 12.72 24.70
N ALA A 22 43.33 11.53 24.26
CA ALA A 22 42.00 10.98 24.50
C ALA A 22 41.72 10.74 25.99
N SER A 23 42.76 10.41 26.76
CA SER A 23 42.65 9.99 28.16
C SER A 23 43.14 11.06 29.14
N ARG A 24 44.17 11.84 28.77
CA ARG A 24 44.78 12.87 29.62
C ARG A 24 45.54 13.89 28.79
N GLU A 25 45.86 15.02 29.42
CA GLU A 25 46.80 15.99 28.86
C GLU A 25 48.24 15.44 28.81
N TRP A 26 49.05 16.04 27.93
CA TRP A 26 50.46 15.73 27.81
C TRP A 26 51.25 16.22 29.01
N GLN A 27 52.17 15.37 29.46
CA GLN A 27 53.22 15.68 30.42
C GLN A 27 54.40 16.36 29.72
N HIS A 28 55.29 16.93 30.52
CA HIS A 28 56.48 17.63 30.04
C HIS A 28 57.35 16.79 29.09
N SER A 29 57.52 15.50 29.37
CA SER A 29 58.30 14.58 28.52
C SER A 29 57.68 14.39 27.12
N GLU A 30 56.35 14.37 27.03
CA GLU A 30 55.62 14.21 25.78
C GLU A 30 55.66 15.49 24.95
N MET A 31 55.54 16.66 25.60
CA MET A 31 55.76 17.96 24.96
C MET A 31 57.17 18.06 24.38
N GLN A 32 58.21 17.74 25.17
CA GLN A 32 59.59 17.74 24.69
C GLN A 32 59.82 16.76 23.53
N SER A 33 59.22 15.57 23.60
CA SER A 33 59.32 14.56 22.53
C SER A 33 58.66 15.07 21.24
N ALA A 34 57.48 15.68 21.34
CA ALA A 34 56.77 16.27 20.20
C ALA A 34 57.57 17.42 19.56
N ASP A 35 58.16 18.30 20.36
CA ASP A 35 59.00 19.41 19.88
C ASP A 35 60.25 18.91 19.17
N PHE A 36 60.93 17.91 19.74
CA PHE A 36 62.08 17.27 19.13
C PHE A 36 61.72 16.64 17.79
N LEU A 37 60.67 15.80 17.76
CA LEU A 37 60.23 15.12 16.54
C LEU A 37 59.78 16.10 15.45
N THR A 38 59.16 17.22 15.83
CA THR A 38 58.76 18.26 14.87
C THR A 38 59.97 18.89 14.18
N LYS A 39 61.06 19.14 14.92
CA LYS A 39 62.33 19.65 14.36
C LYS A 39 62.99 18.62 13.43
N GLU A 40 63.05 17.36 13.84
CA GLU A 40 63.62 16.28 13.04
C GLU A 40 62.85 16.05 11.73
N LEU A 41 61.51 16.06 11.78
CA LEU A 41 60.66 15.90 10.60
C LEU A 41 60.92 16.98 9.54
N ALA A 42 61.27 18.20 9.94
CA ALA A 42 61.61 19.28 9.01
C ALA A 42 62.85 18.92 8.17
N GLY A 43 63.87 18.33 8.81
CA GLY A 43 65.14 17.94 8.18
C GLY A 43 65.10 16.64 7.36
N MET A 44 64.08 15.78 7.54
CA MET A 44 63.98 14.51 6.82
C MET A 44 63.69 14.68 5.32
N ASN A 45 64.30 13.87 4.46
CA ASN A 45 63.97 13.83 3.03
C ASN A 45 62.73 12.95 2.74
N ILE A 46 61.53 13.51 2.99
CA ILE A 46 60.21 12.89 2.79
C ILE A 46 59.22 13.93 2.23
N SER A 47 58.08 13.49 1.69
CA SER A 47 57.11 14.38 1.03
C SER A 47 56.56 15.46 1.98
N ASN A 48 56.30 16.66 1.44
CA ASN A 48 55.77 17.79 2.22
C ASN A 48 54.41 17.47 2.83
N VAL A 49 53.57 16.71 2.12
CA VAL A 49 52.27 16.24 2.61
C VAL A 49 52.44 15.37 3.84
N PHE A 50 53.38 14.43 3.82
CA PHE A 50 53.67 13.58 4.98
C PHE A 50 54.17 14.41 6.17
N LYS A 51 55.12 15.33 5.95
CA LYS A 51 55.63 16.22 7.01
C LYS A 51 54.51 17.04 7.64
N ARG A 52 53.67 17.68 6.82
CA ARG A 52 52.52 18.49 7.28
C ARG A 52 51.58 17.65 8.14
N ILE A 53 51.19 16.48 7.67
CA ILE A 53 50.26 15.60 8.41
C ILE A 53 50.90 15.16 9.74
N ALA A 54 52.16 14.75 9.74
CA ALA A 54 52.87 14.34 10.95
C ALA A 54 52.95 15.47 11.99
N THR A 55 53.33 16.68 11.57
CA THR A 55 53.39 17.87 12.44
C THR A 55 52.01 18.29 12.94
N ASN A 56 50.97 18.19 12.09
CA ASN A 56 49.60 18.49 12.47
C ASN A 56 49.04 17.48 13.48
N ILE A 57 49.41 16.20 13.39
CA ILE A 57 49.05 15.17 14.38
C ILE A 57 49.71 15.53 15.72
N LEU A 58 51.02 15.84 15.72
CA LEU A 58 51.73 16.26 16.94
C LEU A 58 51.06 17.49 17.59
N SER A 59 50.67 18.49 16.79
CA SER A 59 50.01 19.71 17.28
C SER A 59 48.50 19.58 17.53
N ASN A 60 47.88 18.40 17.37
CA ASN A 60 46.43 18.18 17.45
C ASN A 60 45.60 19.04 16.49
N ASN A 61 46.17 19.44 15.34
CA ASN A 61 45.51 20.30 14.36
C ASN A 61 45.12 19.58 13.09
N GLN A 62 45.50 18.31 12.92
CA GLN A 62 45.19 17.53 11.72
C GLN A 62 43.67 17.32 11.59
N PRO A 63 43.04 17.79 10.49
CA PRO A 63 41.61 17.58 10.23
C PRO A 63 41.21 16.11 10.35
N LEU A 64 39.97 15.86 10.79
CA LEU A 64 39.38 14.54 11.10
C LEU A 64 39.97 13.86 12.35
N LEU A 65 41.23 14.13 12.69
CA LEU A 65 41.94 13.45 13.78
C LEU A 65 42.00 14.26 15.08
N ARG A 66 41.52 15.50 15.09
CA ARG A 66 41.51 16.35 16.29
C ARG A 66 40.77 15.67 17.43
N ILE A 67 41.36 15.77 18.62
CA ILE A 67 40.76 15.32 19.89
C ILE A 67 40.43 16.58 20.69
N TYR A 68 39.14 16.90 20.80
CA TYR A 68 38.68 18.14 21.44
C TYR A 68 38.49 18.01 22.96
N ASN A 69 38.25 16.80 23.48
CA ASN A 69 37.97 16.55 24.91
C ASN A 69 38.61 15.24 25.39
N SER A 70 38.90 15.15 26.70
CA SER A 70 39.33 13.92 27.41
C SER A 70 38.22 12.88 27.63
N ARG A 71 37.11 12.98 26.87
CA ARG A 71 35.94 12.08 26.93
C ARG A 71 35.52 11.61 25.54
N ILE A 72 36.47 11.46 24.63
CA ILE A 72 36.23 10.74 23.37
C ILE A 72 35.81 9.31 23.70
N ASP A 73 34.78 8.81 23.04
CA ASP A 73 34.36 7.41 23.24
C ASP A 73 35.30 6.44 22.50
N ASN A 74 35.22 5.16 22.86
CA ASN A 74 36.08 4.15 22.25
C ASN A 74 35.82 4.00 20.75
N THR A 75 34.57 4.18 20.30
CA THR A 75 34.17 4.02 18.90
C THR A 75 34.80 5.10 18.04
N GLU A 76 34.75 6.36 18.49
CA GLU A 76 35.37 7.50 17.81
C GLU A 76 36.90 7.35 17.77
N LEU A 77 37.53 6.87 18.85
CA LEU A 77 38.96 6.62 18.87
C LEU A 77 39.38 5.49 17.91
N ILE A 78 38.60 4.40 17.85
CA ILE A 78 38.79 3.30 16.89
C ILE A 78 38.66 3.83 15.46
N LEU A 79 37.61 4.60 15.16
CA LEU A 79 37.40 5.20 13.85
C LEU A 79 38.57 6.12 13.45
N LYS A 80 39.04 6.99 14.37
CA LYS A 80 40.21 7.84 14.14
C LYS A 80 41.49 7.03 13.92
N SER A 81 41.65 5.89 14.59
CA SER A 81 42.77 4.95 14.34
C SER A 81 42.75 4.37 12.92
N ILE A 82 41.56 4.11 12.36
CA ILE A 82 41.42 3.71 10.95
C ILE A 82 41.73 4.87 10.02
N VAL A 83 41.14 6.04 10.26
CA VAL A 83 41.33 7.24 9.43
C VAL A 83 42.81 7.61 9.37
N VAL A 84 43.53 7.62 10.50
CA VAL A 84 44.98 7.91 10.49
C VAL A 84 45.76 6.85 9.73
N HIS A 85 45.40 5.57 9.81
CA HIS A 85 46.10 4.51 9.08
C HIS A 85 45.90 4.66 7.57
N ILE A 86 44.68 4.97 7.12
CA ILE A 86 44.39 5.28 5.71
C ILE A 86 45.25 6.46 5.24
N ILE A 87 45.22 7.58 5.98
CA ILE A 87 45.99 8.78 5.65
C ILE A 87 47.49 8.49 5.63
N ALA A 88 48.01 7.79 6.65
CA ALA A 88 49.42 7.46 6.79
C ALA A 88 49.93 6.55 5.67
N TYR A 89 49.13 5.57 5.26
CA TYR A 89 49.44 4.69 4.14
C TYR A 89 49.57 5.50 2.85
N HIS A 90 48.54 6.26 2.48
CA HIS A 90 48.55 7.04 1.25
C HIS A 90 49.58 8.19 1.26
N ALA A 91 49.87 8.79 2.42
CA ALA A 91 50.93 9.79 2.58
C ALA A 91 52.34 9.19 2.37
N SER A 92 52.50 7.89 2.62
CA SER A 92 53.77 7.17 2.46
C SER A 92 54.05 6.75 1.02
N LEU A 93 53.03 6.74 0.16
CA LEU A 93 53.12 6.39 -1.26
C LEU A 93 53.50 7.59 -2.14
N GLU A 94 53.94 7.29 -3.36
CA GLU A 94 54.11 8.30 -4.41
C GLU A 94 52.74 8.81 -4.90
N PRO A 95 52.60 10.11 -5.24
CA PRO A 95 51.32 10.71 -5.62
C PRO A 95 50.57 9.99 -6.74
N ASN A 96 51.30 9.48 -7.74
CA ASN A 96 50.73 8.85 -8.94
C ASN A 96 50.58 7.33 -8.81
N SER A 97 50.78 6.75 -7.63
CA SER A 97 50.69 5.30 -7.41
C SER A 97 49.28 4.75 -7.50
N SER A 98 48.26 5.55 -7.17
CA SER A 98 46.85 5.20 -7.26
C SER A 98 45.99 6.47 -7.26
N PRO A 99 44.73 6.42 -7.74
CA PRO A 99 43.80 7.55 -7.63
C PRO A 99 43.65 8.04 -6.18
N LEU A 100 43.63 7.11 -5.22
CA LEU A 100 43.52 7.40 -3.78
C LEU A 100 44.74 8.19 -3.25
N ALA A 101 45.96 7.82 -3.65
CA ALA A 101 47.15 8.59 -3.29
C ALA A 101 47.07 10.03 -3.85
N MET A 102 46.56 10.17 -5.07
CA MET A 102 46.43 11.48 -5.72
C MET A 102 45.43 12.40 -4.99
N TYR A 103 44.36 11.85 -4.41
CA TYR A 103 43.40 12.63 -3.60
C TYR A 103 44.05 13.26 -2.37
N LEU A 104 45.03 12.60 -1.75
CA LEU A 104 45.73 13.15 -0.58
C LEU A 104 46.87 14.10 -0.98
N HIS A 105 47.63 13.77 -2.02
CA HIS A 105 48.82 14.53 -2.39
C HIS A 105 48.50 15.76 -3.24
N ASN A 106 47.55 15.66 -4.19
CA ASN A 106 47.28 16.69 -5.21
C ASN A 106 45.77 16.81 -5.50
N LEU A 107 44.97 17.09 -4.47
CA LEU A 107 43.50 17.15 -4.57
C LEU A 107 42.99 18.13 -5.65
N GLN A 108 43.66 19.27 -5.83
CA GLN A 108 43.27 20.28 -6.83
C GLN A 108 43.36 19.74 -8.27
N ASN A 109 44.35 18.89 -8.57
CA ASN A 109 44.51 18.28 -9.89
C ASN A 109 43.40 17.28 -10.20
N CYS A 110 42.70 16.79 -9.18
CA CYS A 110 41.60 15.84 -9.33
C CYS A 110 40.28 16.53 -9.69
N GLN A 111 40.20 17.86 -9.66
CA GLN A 111 38.95 18.60 -9.91
C GLN A 111 38.32 18.25 -11.26
N ASN A 112 39.11 17.96 -12.29
CA ASN A 112 38.61 17.63 -13.64
C ASN A 112 38.59 16.13 -13.94
N SER A 113 38.76 15.29 -12.92
CA SER A 113 38.75 13.83 -13.04
C SER A 113 37.46 13.22 -12.49
N PHE A 114 37.13 11.99 -12.88
CA PHE A 114 35.99 11.29 -12.28
C PHE A 114 36.37 10.74 -10.92
N ILE A 115 35.67 11.19 -9.88
CA ILE A 115 35.97 10.77 -8.51
C ILE A 115 35.36 9.39 -8.25
N LEU A 116 36.13 8.53 -7.58
CA LEU A 116 35.71 7.21 -7.14
C LEU A 116 34.48 7.31 -6.24
N THR A 117 33.56 6.34 -6.33
CA THR A 117 32.27 6.24 -5.61
C THR A 117 31.28 7.37 -5.85
N CYS A 118 31.71 8.48 -6.44
CA CYS A 118 30.87 9.64 -6.69
C CYS A 118 29.77 9.31 -7.73
N LEU A 119 28.55 9.76 -7.47
CA LEU A 119 27.42 9.70 -8.41
C LEU A 119 27.78 10.48 -9.68
N CYS A 120 27.26 10.08 -10.84
CA CYS A 120 27.24 10.98 -12.01
C CYS A 120 25.81 11.49 -12.22
N ASP A 121 25.63 12.55 -13.00
CA ASP A 121 24.32 13.00 -13.52
C ASP A 121 23.79 11.98 -14.54
N GLN A 122 23.49 10.79 -14.03
CA GLN A 122 23.47 9.52 -14.75
C GLN A 122 22.05 8.96 -14.90
N LYS A 123 21.02 9.77 -14.67
CA LYS A 123 19.61 9.32 -14.72
C LYS A 123 19.23 8.64 -16.05
N SER A 124 19.99 8.82 -17.13
CA SER A 124 19.75 8.17 -18.43
C SER A 124 20.69 7.01 -18.78
N ALA A 125 21.96 7.00 -18.32
CA ALA A 125 22.96 6.05 -18.81
C ALA A 125 22.86 4.69 -18.13
N ASP A 126 22.68 4.64 -16.80
CA ASP A 126 22.47 3.39 -16.06
C ASP A 126 21.12 2.76 -16.42
N PHE A 127 20.11 3.60 -16.65
CA PHE A 127 18.82 3.15 -17.18
C PHE A 127 19.00 2.48 -18.55
N ASN A 128 19.75 3.08 -19.48
CA ASN A 128 19.97 2.50 -20.81
C ASN A 128 20.87 1.24 -20.80
N LEU A 129 21.91 1.20 -19.96
CA LEU A 129 22.79 0.03 -19.82
C LEU A 129 22.09 -1.14 -19.14
N MET A 130 21.30 -0.88 -18.09
CA MET A 130 20.47 -1.88 -17.41
C MET A 130 19.37 -2.41 -18.33
N MET A 131 18.72 -1.53 -19.12
CA MET A 131 17.66 -1.90 -20.06
C MET A 131 18.18 -2.71 -21.25
N ASN A 132 19.38 -2.40 -21.76
CA ASN A 132 20.03 -3.19 -22.82
C ASN A 132 20.49 -4.56 -22.31
N ALA A 133 20.96 -4.66 -21.05
CA ALA A 133 21.32 -5.93 -20.42
C ALA A 133 20.08 -6.83 -20.17
N MET A 134 18.90 -6.23 -19.96
CA MET A 134 17.62 -6.93 -19.76
C MET A 134 16.80 -7.12 -21.06
N GLY A 135 17.38 -6.80 -22.23
CA GLY A 135 16.74 -6.97 -23.54
C GLY A 135 15.46 -6.16 -23.79
N SER A 136 15.11 -5.20 -22.94
CA SER A 136 13.78 -4.58 -22.89
C SER A 136 13.69 -3.26 -23.66
N SER A 137 12.49 -2.79 -24.03
CA SER A 137 12.30 -1.56 -24.81
C SER A 137 10.99 -0.85 -24.51
N PHE A 138 10.99 0.49 -24.58
CA PHE A 138 9.79 1.31 -24.44
C PHE A 138 9.18 1.65 -25.80
N TYR A 139 7.87 1.89 -25.82
CA TYR A 139 7.10 2.36 -26.97
C TYR A 139 6.18 3.51 -26.55
N TYR A 140 5.82 4.38 -27.49
CA TYR A 140 4.77 5.39 -27.29
C TYR A 140 3.48 4.94 -27.98
N CYS A 141 2.35 5.08 -27.31
CA CYS A 141 1.04 5.07 -27.94
C CYS A 141 0.85 6.35 -28.78
N ILE A 142 -0.09 6.34 -29.72
CA ILE A 142 -0.46 7.51 -30.54
C ILE A 142 -0.83 8.76 -29.73
N CYS A 143 -1.27 8.59 -28.47
CA CYS A 143 -1.61 9.68 -27.56
C CYS A 143 -0.43 10.18 -26.71
N GLY A 144 0.79 9.65 -26.93
CA GLY A 144 1.99 9.97 -26.16
C GLY A 144 2.18 9.18 -24.86
N TYR A 145 1.30 8.22 -24.54
CA TYR A 145 1.47 7.35 -23.36
C TYR A 145 2.62 6.37 -23.57
N ILE A 146 3.58 6.34 -22.64
CA ILE A 146 4.76 5.46 -22.70
C ILE A 146 4.42 4.13 -22.04
N TYR A 147 4.71 3.03 -22.71
CA TYR A 147 4.52 1.68 -22.18
C TYR A 147 5.74 0.79 -22.45
N PHE A 148 5.90 -0.22 -21.61
CA PHE A 148 7.09 -1.07 -21.51
C PHE A 148 6.88 -2.43 -22.17
N ILE A 149 7.91 -2.95 -22.85
CA ILE A 149 7.94 -4.30 -23.41
C ILE A 149 9.23 -5.01 -22.94
N GLY A 150 9.05 -6.06 -22.14
CA GLY A 150 10.13 -6.90 -21.63
C GLY A 150 10.65 -7.94 -22.64
N GLY A 151 11.61 -8.78 -22.21
CA GLY A 151 12.12 -9.89 -23.01
C GLY A 151 13.12 -9.45 -24.10
N CYS A 152 12.77 -9.61 -25.38
CA CYS A 152 13.59 -9.18 -26.53
C CYS A 152 13.34 -7.73 -26.97
N GLY A 153 12.46 -7.00 -26.26
CA GLY A 153 12.21 -5.58 -26.50
C GLY A 153 11.44 -5.31 -27.78
N ARG A 154 10.69 -6.31 -28.26
CA ARG A 154 9.78 -6.22 -29.41
C ARG A 154 8.41 -6.81 -29.03
N PRO A 155 7.30 -6.19 -29.48
CA PRO A 155 5.96 -6.60 -29.08
C PRO A 155 5.56 -7.98 -29.59
N LYS A 156 5.12 -8.86 -28.68
CA LYS A 156 4.54 -10.17 -29.01
C LYS A 156 3.02 -10.23 -28.79
N PHE A 157 2.51 -9.35 -27.94
CA PHE A 157 1.10 -9.26 -27.59
C PHE A 157 0.58 -7.82 -27.70
N THR A 158 -0.73 -7.68 -27.91
CA THR A 158 -1.44 -6.40 -27.94
C THR A 158 -2.16 -6.15 -26.62
N GLY A 159 -2.36 -4.87 -26.28
CA GLY A 159 -3.08 -4.41 -25.10
C GLY A 159 -3.83 -3.10 -25.35
N LYS A 160 -4.46 -2.53 -24.32
CA LYS A 160 -5.17 -1.23 -24.41
C LYS A 160 -4.42 -0.15 -23.66
N CYS A 161 -4.27 1.02 -24.28
CA CYS A 161 -3.62 2.18 -23.69
C CYS A 161 -4.44 2.68 -22.49
N PRO A 162 -3.86 2.77 -21.28
CA PRO A 162 -4.54 3.28 -20.10
C PRO A 162 -5.02 4.73 -20.25
N ASN A 163 -4.30 5.55 -21.05
CA ASN A 163 -4.62 6.97 -21.21
C ASN A 163 -5.70 7.27 -22.27
N CYS A 164 -5.74 6.54 -23.39
CA CYS A 164 -6.63 6.86 -24.51
C CYS A 164 -7.44 5.67 -25.06
N GLY A 165 -7.32 4.48 -24.46
CA GLY A 165 -8.02 3.27 -24.90
C GLY A 165 -7.59 2.69 -26.25
N SER A 166 -6.65 3.33 -26.97
CA SER A 166 -6.14 2.84 -28.24
C SER A 166 -5.31 1.56 -28.06
N THR A 167 -5.24 0.71 -29.09
CA THR A 167 -4.46 -0.54 -29.02
C THR A 167 -2.95 -0.22 -28.96
N ILE A 168 -2.25 -0.85 -28.03
CA ILE A 168 -0.79 -0.76 -27.82
C ILE A 168 -0.15 -2.15 -27.95
N GLY A 169 1.17 -2.24 -28.12
CA GLY A 169 1.88 -3.51 -28.31
C GLY A 169 1.96 -3.92 -29.79
N GLY A 170 1.72 -5.20 -30.10
CA GLY A 170 1.91 -5.76 -31.45
C GLY A 170 2.01 -7.29 -31.47
N ALA A 171 2.11 -7.88 -32.65
CA ALA A 171 2.25 -9.33 -32.85
C ALA A 171 3.50 -9.63 -33.69
N ASP A 172 4.10 -10.80 -33.53
CA ASP A 172 5.28 -11.25 -34.29
C ASP A 172 6.45 -10.25 -34.31
N HIS A 173 6.68 -9.55 -33.18
CA HIS A 173 7.69 -8.51 -33.02
C HIS A 173 7.45 -7.23 -33.84
N ILE A 174 6.25 -7.05 -34.40
CA ILE A 174 5.82 -5.90 -35.19
C ILE A 174 4.84 -5.07 -34.36
N PRO A 175 5.15 -3.79 -34.05
CA PRO A 175 4.23 -2.94 -33.30
C PRO A 175 2.99 -2.60 -34.11
N VAL A 176 1.86 -2.40 -33.44
CA VAL A 176 0.64 -1.86 -34.07
C VAL A 176 0.90 -0.45 -34.63
N ALA A 177 0.23 -0.10 -35.73
CA ALA A 177 0.49 1.16 -36.44
C ALA A 177 0.36 2.39 -35.52
N GLY A 178 1.30 3.34 -35.67
CA GLY A 178 1.38 4.55 -34.85
C GLY A 178 2.03 4.36 -33.47
N ASN A 179 2.31 3.12 -33.07
CA ASN A 179 3.09 2.84 -31.87
C ASN A 179 4.57 2.73 -32.21
N ASN A 180 5.31 3.81 -31.97
CA ASN A 180 6.72 3.85 -32.32
C ASN A 180 7.58 3.39 -31.15
N LYS A 181 8.64 2.63 -31.43
CA LYS A 181 9.67 2.31 -30.45
C LYS A 181 10.33 3.60 -30.01
N ILE A 182 10.58 3.73 -28.71
CA ILE A 182 11.38 4.86 -28.21
C ILE A 182 12.80 4.68 -28.70
N GLN A 183 13.15 5.41 -29.77
CA GLN A 183 14.55 5.67 -30.07
C GLN A 183 15.01 6.70 -29.05
N ILE A 184 15.53 6.21 -27.93
CA ILE A 184 16.29 7.03 -27.01
C ILE A 184 17.55 7.42 -27.80
N GLN A 185 17.51 8.55 -28.50
CA GLN A 185 18.73 9.18 -28.97
C GLN A 185 19.58 9.39 -27.72
N PRO A 186 20.87 8.98 -27.71
CA PRO A 186 21.74 9.30 -26.61
C PRO A 186 21.84 10.82 -26.58
N ARG A 187 21.02 11.47 -25.75
CA ARG A 187 21.31 12.83 -25.30
C ARG A 187 22.74 12.76 -24.79
N ALA A 188 23.61 13.58 -25.37
CA ALA A 188 25.02 13.67 -24.99
C ALA A 188 25.08 13.62 -23.46
N ILE A 189 25.65 12.54 -22.94
CA ILE A 189 25.73 12.32 -21.50
C ILE A 189 26.70 13.40 -21.01
N ASN A 190 26.17 14.45 -20.39
CA ASN A 190 26.99 15.48 -19.78
C ASN A 190 27.58 14.88 -18.50
N TYR A 191 28.62 14.07 -18.68
CA TYR A 191 29.40 13.55 -17.57
C TYR A 191 30.08 14.74 -16.89
N ILE A 192 29.59 15.11 -15.71
CA ILE A 192 30.22 16.16 -14.91
C ILE A 192 31.45 15.56 -14.22
N ALA A 193 32.62 16.15 -14.50
CA ALA A 193 33.87 15.79 -13.85
C ALA A 193 34.06 16.57 -12.53
N GLY A 194 34.81 15.97 -11.61
CA GLY A 194 34.99 16.46 -10.25
C GLY A 194 34.04 15.83 -9.25
N TYR A 195 34.16 16.24 -7.99
CA TYR A 195 33.29 15.76 -6.93
C TYR A 195 31.88 16.31 -7.10
N ILE A 196 30.88 15.43 -6.99
CA ILE A 196 29.45 15.72 -7.05
C ILE A 196 28.91 15.59 -5.63
N GLY A 197 28.29 16.67 -5.15
CA GLY A 197 27.76 16.73 -3.79
C GLY A 197 26.67 15.69 -3.54
N GLU A 198 26.69 15.07 -2.38
CA GLU A 198 25.69 14.10 -1.96
C GLU A 198 25.27 14.36 -0.52
N LEU A 199 24.04 13.99 -0.18
CA LEU A 199 23.59 13.97 1.20
C LEU A 199 24.01 12.66 1.86
N VAL A 200 24.12 12.67 3.19
CA VAL A 200 24.37 11.45 3.96
C VAL A 200 23.29 10.41 3.67
N ASN A 201 23.67 9.33 3.00
CA ASN A 201 22.75 8.32 2.51
C ASN A 201 22.62 7.16 3.51
N GLN A 202 21.45 7.01 4.13
CA GLN A 202 21.12 5.96 5.09
C GLN A 202 20.64 4.64 4.47
N ASN A 203 20.49 4.57 3.14
CA ASN A 203 20.08 3.35 2.46
C ASN A 203 21.20 2.30 2.52
N MET A 204 20.93 1.19 3.21
CA MET A 204 21.88 0.07 3.36
C MET A 204 22.22 -0.59 2.02
N ASN A 205 21.27 -0.64 1.09
CA ASN A 205 21.42 -1.30 -0.21
C ASN A 205 21.83 -0.31 -1.32
N HIS A 206 22.35 0.86 -0.96
CA HIS A 206 22.84 1.80 -1.94
C HIS A 206 24.10 1.25 -2.61
N PHE A 207 24.10 1.29 -3.93
CA PHE A 207 25.23 0.95 -4.78
C PHE A 207 25.29 1.96 -5.92
N VAL A 208 26.47 2.09 -6.51
CA VAL A 208 26.70 2.98 -7.64
C VAL A 208 27.30 2.15 -8.76
N ARG A 209 26.75 2.24 -9.98
CA ARG A 209 27.24 1.45 -11.12
C ARG A 209 27.28 -0.05 -10.77
N SER A 210 28.47 -0.67 -10.77
CA SER A 210 28.67 -2.09 -10.49
C SER A 210 29.26 -2.38 -9.10
N ILE A 211 29.58 -1.35 -8.30
CA ILE A 211 30.21 -1.55 -6.98
C ILE A 211 29.14 -1.87 -5.92
N GLN A 212 29.26 -3.01 -5.26
CA GLN A 212 28.30 -3.52 -4.28
C GLN A 212 28.23 -2.64 -3.02
N PRO A 213 27.14 -2.69 -2.23
CA PRO A 213 26.96 -1.82 -1.08
C PRO A 213 28.13 -1.83 -0.09
N ILE A 214 28.65 -3.00 0.29
CA ILE A 214 29.79 -3.11 1.23
C ILE A 214 31.05 -2.45 0.64
N ALA A 215 31.37 -2.74 -0.63
CA ALA A 215 32.55 -2.19 -1.30
C ALA A 215 32.44 -0.69 -1.56
N TYR A 216 31.23 -0.21 -1.90
CA TYR A 216 30.93 1.21 -2.01
C TYR A 216 31.19 1.90 -0.68
N ARG A 217 30.63 1.41 0.43
CA ARG A 217 30.79 2.04 1.76
C ARG A 217 32.25 2.07 2.21
N ILE A 218 33.02 1.00 1.99
CA ILE A 218 34.45 0.96 2.31
C ILE A 218 35.24 1.97 1.47
N LEU A 219 35.04 1.97 0.14
CA LEU A 219 35.77 2.86 -0.75
C LEU A 219 35.37 4.32 -0.55
N HIS A 220 34.08 4.59 -0.32
CA HIS A 220 33.53 5.91 -0.08
C HIS A 220 34.09 6.51 1.22
N LEU A 221 34.18 5.70 2.29
CA LEU A 221 34.85 6.10 3.54
C LEU A 221 36.32 6.47 3.30
N ILE A 222 37.06 5.67 2.52
CA ILE A 222 38.47 5.96 2.19
C ILE A 222 38.58 7.27 1.39
N VAL A 223 37.71 7.48 0.40
CA VAL A 223 37.67 8.71 -0.41
C VAL A 223 37.45 9.93 0.47
N HIS A 224 36.45 9.92 1.36
CA HIS A 224 36.18 11.03 2.28
C HIS A 224 37.28 11.23 3.32
N ALA A 225 37.91 10.16 3.81
CA ALA A 225 39.05 10.27 4.72
C ALA A 225 40.24 11.00 4.06
N LEU A 226 40.49 10.74 2.77
CA LEU A 226 41.60 11.35 2.03
C LEU A 226 41.31 12.80 1.63
N ILE A 227 40.08 13.09 1.20
CA ILE A 227 39.63 14.46 0.90
C ILE A 227 39.67 15.31 2.18
N GLY A 228 39.07 14.81 3.26
CA GLY A 228 38.97 15.54 4.52
C GLY A 228 40.29 15.69 5.26
N ALA A 229 41.31 14.88 4.95
CA ALA A 229 42.67 15.04 5.49
C ALA A 229 43.46 16.21 4.88
N SER A 230 43.01 16.74 3.74
CA SER A 230 43.60 17.92 3.10
C SER A 230 43.35 19.19 3.93
N GLU A 231 44.07 20.26 3.61
CA GLU A 231 43.83 21.56 4.25
C GLU A 231 42.38 22.02 4.02
N PRO A 232 41.67 22.52 5.05
CA PRO A 232 40.25 22.81 4.97
C PRO A 232 39.85 23.70 3.77
N PRO A 233 40.58 24.77 3.41
CA PRO A 233 40.25 25.58 2.23
C PRO A 233 40.36 24.81 0.91
N THR A 234 41.39 23.96 0.77
CA THR A 234 41.62 23.15 -0.44
C THR A 234 40.56 22.06 -0.57
N ALA A 235 40.24 21.37 0.53
CA ALA A 235 39.18 20.36 0.57
C ALA A 235 37.80 21.00 0.28
N LEU A 236 37.51 22.15 0.88
CA LEU A 236 36.24 22.85 0.68
C LEU A 236 36.08 23.34 -0.77
N ALA A 237 37.14 23.90 -1.37
CA ALA A 237 37.12 24.30 -2.77
C ALA A 237 36.89 23.11 -3.71
N PHE A 238 37.51 21.97 -3.42
CA PHE A 238 37.31 20.74 -4.18
C PHE A 238 35.87 20.20 -4.08
N LEU A 239 35.33 20.10 -2.85
CA LEU A 239 33.96 19.65 -2.61
C LEU A 239 32.94 20.59 -3.27
N ARG A 240 33.16 21.91 -3.20
CA ARG A 240 32.26 22.92 -3.75
C ARG A 240 32.17 22.99 -5.26
N LYS A 241 33.07 22.33 -6.00
CA LYS A 241 33.09 22.37 -7.47
C LYS A 241 31.69 22.10 -8.05
N ASN A 242 31.03 21.04 -7.58
CA ASN A 242 29.64 20.72 -7.94
C ASN A 242 28.75 20.50 -6.69
N ASN A 243 29.08 21.14 -5.55
CA ASN A 243 28.29 21.06 -4.32
C ASN A 243 28.17 22.43 -3.64
N GLN A 244 27.10 23.16 -3.93
CA GLN A 244 26.88 24.47 -3.33
C GLN A 244 26.55 24.43 -1.83
N THR A 245 26.19 23.25 -1.30
CA THR A 245 25.77 23.09 0.11
C THR A 245 26.91 22.81 1.07
N ALA A 246 28.09 22.41 0.58
CA ALA A 246 29.25 22.16 1.43
C ALA A 246 29.75 23.48 2.05
N THR A 247 29.69 23.61 3.37
CA THR A 247 30.17 24.79 4.12
C THR A 247 31.43 24.53 4.91
N ASP A 248 31.55 23.34 5.47
CA ASP A 248 32.68 22.87 6.28
C ASP A 248 33.13 21.52 5.74
N SER A 249 34.37 21.44 5.24
CA SER A 249 34.92 20.24 4.62
C SER A 249 35.20 19.13 5.65
N GLU A 250 35.58 19.47 6.88
CA GLU A 250 35.85 18.51 7.94
C GLU A 250 34.55 17.87 8.42
N MET A 251 33.53 18.69 8.72
CA MET A 251 32.21 18.22 9.13
C MET A 251 31.54 17.39 8.04
N TYR A 252 31.61 17.85 6.78
CA TYR A 252 31.05 17.13 5.64
C TYR A 252 31.68 15.73 5.53
N CYS A 253 33.01 15.63 5.41
CA CYS A 253 33.70 14.34 5.26
C CYS A 253 33.47 13.44 6.48
N MET A 254 33.55 13.98 7.70
CA MET A 254 33.34 13.19 8.92
C MET A 254 31.92 12.62 9.01
N SER A 255 30.90 13.39 8.62
CA SER A 255 29.51 12.91 8.63
C SER A 255 29.29 11.72 7.67
N HIS A 256 29.94 11.72 6.49
CA HIS A 256 29.92 10.60 5.57
C HIS A 256 30.69 9.39 6.13
N ILE A 257 31.90 9.61 6.65
CA ILE A 257 32.73 8.55 7.27
C ILE A 257 31.98 7.84 8.40
N GLN A 258 31.37 8.58 9.32
CA GLN A 258 30.59 8.03 10.43
C GLN A 258 29.36 7.25 9.94
N ASN A 259 28.64 7.79 8.96
CA ASN A 259 27.49 7.10 8.39
C ASN A 259 27.89 5.79 7.68
N ASP A 260 28.97 5.80 6.90
CA ASP A 260 29.44 4.59 6.23
C ASP A 260 29.91 3.54 7.24
N TRP A 261 30.57 3.96 8.32
CA TRP A 261 30.95 3.09 9.42
C TRP A 261 29.73 2.40 10.06
N GLU A 262 28.69 3.16 10.39
CA GLU A 262 27.46 2.60 10.98
C GLU A 262 26.69 1.68 10.03
N ILE A 263 26.65 2.01 8.73
CA ILE A 263 26.01 1.15 7.73
C ILE A 263 26.82 -0.12 7.51
N LEU A 264 28.16 -0.05 7.49
CA LEU A 264 29.02 -1.23 7.39
C LEU A 264 28.83 -2.17 8.56
N LYS A 265 28.71 -1.66 9.80
CA LYS A 265 28.40 -2.50 10.97
C LYS A 265 27.10 -3.25 10.82
N LYS A 266 26.06 -2.62 10.28
CA LYS A 266 24.75 -3.24 10.03
C LYS A 266 24.81 -4.26 8.88
N LEU A 267 25.45 -3.91 7.76
CA LEU A 267 25.57 -4.78 6.58
C LEU A 267 26.39 -6.05 6.88
N LEU A 268 27.45 -5.91 7.68
CA LEU A 268 28.37 -7.01 8.01
C LEU A 268 28.02 -7.67 9.34
N ASN A 269 27.03 -7.16 10.09
CA ASN A 269 26.68 -7.55 11.45
C ASN A 269 27.92 -7.75 12.35
N CYS A 270 28.67 -6.67 12.59
CA CYS A 270 29.95 -6.74 13.30
C CYS A 270 30.19 -5.59 14.27
N SER A 271 31.11 -5.81 15.22
CA SER A 271 31.55 -4.81 16.18
C SER A 271 32.54 -3.81 15.56
N ASP A 272 32.69 -2.65 16.19
CA ASP A 272 33.69 -1.63 15.80
C ASP A 272 35.11 -2.23 15.72
N ASN A 273 35.44 -3.14 16.66
CA ASN A 273 36.73 -3.84 16.68
C ASN A 273 36.92 -4.75 15.46
N ASN A 274 35.91 -5.55 15.10
CA ASN A 274 36.00 -6.42 13.92
C ASN A 274 36.13 -5.58 12.65
N LEU A 275 35.31 -4.53 12.50
CA LEU A 275 35.37 -3.65 11.34
C LEU A 275 36.73 -2.95 11.22
N ALA A 276 37.29 -2.48 12.33
CA ALA A 276 38.63 -1.90 12.36
C ALA A 276 39.71 -2.88 11.88
N LEU A 277 39.63 -4.15 12.31
CA LEU A 277 40.55 -5.19 11.84
C LEU A 277 40.38 -5.49 10.34
N ILE A 278 39.17 -5.37 9.78
CA ILE A 278 38.94 -5.46 8.33
C ILE A 278 39.66 -4.32 7.61
N PHE A 279 39.52 -3.07 8.05
CA PHE A 279 40.23 -1.95 7.45
C PHE A 279 41.75 -2.05 7.58
N HIS A 280 42.27 -2.50 8.72
CA HIS A 280 43.70 -2.75 8.89
C HIS A 280 44.22 -3.89 8.00
N SER A 281 43.42 -4.95 7.83
CA SER A 281 43.69 -6.04 6.89
C SER A 281 43.69 -5.54 5.45
N LEU A 282 42.74 -4.68 5.08
CA LEU A 282 42.62 -4.06 3.77
C LEU A 282 43.87 -3.23 3.43
N ILE A 283 44.30 -2.37 4.34
CA ILE A 283 45.52 -1.55 4.15
C ILE A 283 46.76 -2.44 4.03
N SER A 284 46.84 -3.51 4.84
CA SER A 284 47.95 -4.47 4.77
C SER A 284 47.97 -5.20 3.43
N LEU A 285 46.81 -5.60 2.92
CA LEU A 285 46.67 -6.22 1.61
C LEU A 285 47.05 -5.26 0.47
N MET A 286 46.62 -4.01 0.54
CA MET A 286 47.03 -2.96 -0.41
C MET A 286 48.53 -2.68 -0.35
N MET A 287 49.16 -2.85 0.81
CA MET A 287 50.61 -2.69 0.95
C MET A 287 51.38 -3.86 0.34
N GLU A 288 50.90 -5.08 0.53
CA GLU A 288 51.46 -6.30 -0.09
C GLU A 288 51.24 -6.32 -1.60
N ARG A 289 50.08 -5.79 -2.05
CA ARG A 289 49.65 -5.73 -3.45
C ARG A 289 49.18 -4.31 -3.75
N PRO A 290 50.07 -3.40 -4.17
CA PRO A 290 49.69 -2.02 -4.47
C PRO A 290 48.61 -1.91 -5.55
N PRO A 291 47.57 -1.09 -5.36
CA PRO A 291 46.59 -0.80 -6.40
C PRO A 291 47.26 -0.20 -7.64
N VAL A 292 46.74 -0.51 -8.82
CA VAL A 292 47.31 0.01 -10.07
C VAL A 292 47.04 1.51 -10.26
N PRO A 293 48.00 2.25 -10.83
CA PRO A 293 47.82 3.64 -11.18
C PRO A 293 46.98 3.76 -12.46
N ASN A 294 45.84 4.44 -12.39
CA ASN A 294 45.01 4.76 -13.56
C ASN A 294 44.62 6.24 -13.53
N GLN A 295 44.56 6.87 -14.71
CA GLN A 295 43.78 8.09 -14.89
C GLN A 295 42.30 7.72 -14.74
N THR A 296 41.49 8.58 -14.12
CA THR A 296 40.07 8.27 -13.94
C THR A 296 39.24 8.94 -15.03
N THR A 297 39.34 8.45 -16.27
CA THR A 297 38.24 8.62 -17.23
C THR A 297 37.02 7.81 -16.76
N TYR A 298 35.84 8.06 -17.32
CA TYR A 298 34.62 7.39 -16.89
C TYR A 298 34.70 5.85 -16.98
N PRO A 299 35.16 5.22 -18.09
CA PRO A 299 35.33 3.77 -18.17
C PRO A 299 36.45 3.22 -17.28
N GLU A 300 37.59 3.92 -17.20
CA GLU A 300 38.72 3.49 -16.38
C GLU A 300 38.38 3.50 -14.89
N ARG A 301 37.54 4.44 -14.45
CA ARG A 301 37.01 4.48 -13.08
C ARG A 301 36.20 3.22 -12.77
N ILE A 302 35.30 2.80 -13.66
CA ILE A 302 34.46 1.61 -13.45
C ILE A 302 35.33 0.36 -13.30
N ASN A 303 36.33 0.21 -14.18
CA ASN A 303 37.26 -0.90 -14.13
C ASN A 303 38.09 -0.88 -12.84
N TRP A 304 38.52 0.30 -12.40
CA TRP A 304 39.27 0.45 -11.15
C TRP A 304 38.41 0.11 -9.93
N GLU A 305 37.16 0.61 -9.85
CA GLU A 305 36.23 0.32 -8.76
C GLU A 305 35.91 -1.17 -8.66
N THR A 306 35.68 -1.82 -9.81
CA THR A 306 35.42 -3.26 -9.89
C THR A 306 36.65 -4.06 -9.44
N SER A 307 37.84 -3.69 -9.94
CA SER A 307 39.10 -4.31 -9.52
C SER A 307 39.40 -4.11 -8.04
N PHE A 308 39.09 -2.94 -7.48
CA PHE A 308 39.24 -2.65 -6.05
C PHE A 308 38.33 -3.55 -5.21
N GLN A 309 37.06 -3.66 -5.59
CA GLN A 309 36.11 -4.54 -4.94
C GLN A 309 36.60 -6.00 -4.94
N ASP A 310 36.88 -6.54 -6.13
CA ASP A 310 37.10 -7.98 -6.29
C ASP A 310 38.44 -8.43 -5.69
N ASN A 311 39.49 -7.60 -5.79
CA ASN A 311 40.83 -7.97 -5.34
C ASN A 311 41.12 -7.62 -3.86
N TYR A 312 40.41 -6.64 -3.29
CA TYR A 312 40.73 -6.13 -1.95
C TYR A 312 39.57 -6.22 -0.97
N VAL A 313 38.33 -5.91 -1.39
CA VAL A 313 37.18 -5.89 -0.47
C VAL A 313 36.59 -7.28 -0.30
N THR A 314 36.13 -7.90 -1.38
CA THR A 314 35.42 -9.19 -1.37
C THR A 314 36.17 -10.27 -0.58
N PRO A 315 37.50 -10.48 -0.77
CA PRO A 315 38.24 -11.51 -0.03
C PRO A 315 38.27 -11.30 1.49
N LEU A 316 38.06 -10.07 1.95
CA LEU A 316 38.09 -9.71 3.37
C LEU A 316 36.69 -9.71 3.99
N THR A 317 35.66 -9.44 3.20
CA THR A 317 34.28 -9.28 3.68
C THR A 317 33.40 -10.53 3.51
N GLU A 318 33.79 -11.50 2.66
CA GLU A 318 33.08 -12.78 2.52
C GLU A 318 32.86 -13.48 3.87
N ASN A 319 33.88 -13.45 4.73
CA ASN A 319 33.82 -13.93 6.10
C ASN A 319 34.64 -13.02 7.02
N ILE A 320 33.97 -11.98 7.53
CA ILE A 320 34.59 -10.95 8.37
C ILE A 320 35.19 -11.51 9.66
N THR A 321 34.52 -12.48 10.32
CA THR A 321 35.01 -13.09 11.56
C THR A 321 36.31 -13.83 11.29
N LYS A 322 36.35 -14.58 10.18
CA LYS A 322 37.55 -15.30 9.77
C LYS A 322 38.70 -14.34 9.48
N THR A 323 38.44 -13.26 8.75
CA THR A 323 39.43 -12.21 8.43
C THR A 323 39.95 -11.52 9.69
N ALA A 324 39.06 -11.03 10.55
CA ALA A 324 39.42 -10.36 11.80
C ALA A 324 40.27 -11.27 12.71
N THR A 325 39.87 -12.53 12.86
CA THR A 325 40.61 -13.52 13.65
C THR A 325 41.99 -13.80 13.06
N ASN A 326 42.10 -13.99 11.75
CA ASN A 326 43.39 -14.20 11.08
C ASN A 326 44.32 -13.02 11.31
N TYR A 327 43.79 -11.80 11.25
CA TYR A 327 44.58 -10.60 11.47
C TYR A 327 45.02 -10.46 12.94
N ARG A 328 44.13 -10.76 13.91
CA ARG A 328 44.51 -10.82 15.34
C ARG A 328 45.64 -11.81 15.59
N MET A 329 45.59 -12.99 14.99
CA MET A 329 46.65 -13.99 15.11
C MET A 329 47.99 -13.44 14.59
N LYS A 330 48.00 -12.82 13.40
CA LYS A 330 49.19 -12.16 12.86
C LYS A 330 49.76 -11.08 13.80
N LEU A 331 48.88 -10.27 14.41
CA LEU A 331 49.28 -9.24 15.38
C LEU A 331 49.89 -9.87 16.65
N SER A 332 49.25 -10.89 17.21
CA SER A 332 49.72 -11.58 18.41
C SER A 332 51.08 -12.27 18.18
N GLU A 333 51.28 -12.91 17.03
CA GLU A 333 52.57 -13.49 16.64
C GLU A 333 53.67 -12.42 16.56
N ALA A 334 53.37 -11.26 15.98
CA ALA A 334 54.31 -10.14 15.89
C ALA A 334 54.65 -9.56 17.28
N LEU A 335 53.69 -9.47 18.20
CA LEU A 335 53.91 -9.03 19.58
C LEU A 335 54.74 -10.03 20.39
N THR A 336 54.49 -11.33 20.19
CA THR A 336 55.23 -12.43 20.84
C THR A 336 56.71 -12.40 20.44
N LYS A 337 57.00 -12.26 19.14
CA LYS A 337 58.38 -12.11 18.64
C LYS A 337 59.12 -10.92 19.26
N ASN A 338 58.40 -9.87 19.61
CA ASN A 338 58.93 -8.65 20.23
C ASN A 338 58.91 -8.67 21.78
N LYS A 339 58.57 -9.80 22.43
CA LYS A 339 58.42 -9.94 23.89
C LYS A 339 57.48 -8.88 24.52
N LYS A 340 56.47 -8.44 23.78
CA LYS A 340 55.50 -7.41 24.22
C LYS A 340 54.10 -7.98 24.48
N ASN A 341 53.97 -9.29 24.54
CA ASN A 341 52.67 -9.94 24.58
C ASN A 341 52.11 -9.98 26.00
N ASN A 342 50.84 -9.61 26.18
CA ASN A 342 50.11 -9.71 27.44
C ASN A 342 49.29 -11.01 27.44
N LEU A 343 49.51 -11.88 28.43
CA LEU A 343 48.83 -13.17 28.54
C LEU A 343 47.30 -13.01 28.56
N ILE A 344 46.80 -12.08 29.37
CA ILE A 344 45.36 -11.82 29.52
C ILE A 344 44.76 -11.35 28.19
N GLU A 345 45.47 -10.48 27.47
CA GLU A 345 45.02 -9.98 26.16
C GLU A 345 44.99 -11.11 25.11
N CYS A 346 45.94 -12.04 25.15
CA CYS A 346 45.93 -13.22 24.29
C CYS A 346 44.81 -14.20 24.60
N GLU A 347 44.44 -14.35 25.88
CA GLU A 347 43.30 -15.17 26.28
C GLU A 347 41.98 -14.53 25.83
N ILE A 348 41.81 -13.22 26.08
CA ILE A 348 40.62 -12.46 25.64
C ILE A 348 40.46 -12.52 24.12
N ASN A 349 41.55 -12.30 23.37
CA ASN A 349 41.53 -12.34 21.91
C ASN A 349 41.59 -13.76 21.33
N GLN A 350 41.69 -14.79 22.19
CA GLN A 350 41.81 -16.20 21.82
C GLN A 350 42.97 -16.51 20.86
N THR A 351 44.08 -15.77 21.00
CA THR A 351 45.29 -15.92 20.18
C THR A 351 46.42 -16.67 20.87
N LEU A 352 46.20 -17.12 22.11
CA LEU A 352 47.21 -17.85 22.88
C LEU A 352 47.55 -19.19 22.21
N VAL A 353 48.84 -19.45 22.01
CA VAL A 353 49.32 -20.76 21.55
C VAL A 353 49.29 -21.74 22.73
N MET A 354 48.37 -22.69 22.67
CA MET A 354 48.13 -23.65 23.76
C MET A 354 48.67 -25.03 23.40
N ASP A 355 49.53 -25.57 24.27
CA ASP A 355 50.03 -26.94 24.17
C ASP A 355 48.95 -27.98 24.54
N LYS A 356 49.31 -29.26 24.43
CA LYS A 356 48.38 -30.36 24.70
C LYS A 356 47.96 -30.43 26.18
N GLN A 357 48.87 -30.09 27.10
CA GLN A 357 48.60 -30.15 28.52
C GLN A 357 47.58 -29.07 28.92
N TYR A 358 47.83 -27.82 28.52
CA TYR A 358 46.92 -26.70 28.77
C TYR A 358 45.52 -26.99 28.22
N ARG A 359 45.41 -27.49 26.98
CA ARG A 359 44.10 -27.82 26.39
C ARG A 359 43.32 -28.87 27.17
N ASN A 360 44.02 -29.86 27.75
CA ASN A 360 43.40 -30.91 28.54
C ASN A 360 42.96 -30.41 29.92
N GLU A 361 43.74 -29.51 30.53
CA GLU A 361 43.48 -29.01 31.88
C GLU A 361 42.43 -27.89 31.91
N THR A 362 42.45 -26.96 30.95
CA THR A 362 41.61 -25.74 30.97
C THR A 362 40.42 -25.79 30.01
N LEU A 363 40.39 -26.77 29.10
CA LEU A 363 39.31 -26.99 28.11
C LEU A 363 38.86 -25.69 27.41
N PRO A 364 39.79 -24.92 26.80
CA PRO A 364 39.55 -23.57 26.31
C PRO A 364 38.46 -23.48 25.23
N ASN A 365 38.20 -24.58 24.51
CA ASN A 365 37.10 -24.67 23.56
C ASN A 365 35.72 -24.42 24.20
N LEU A 366 35.52 -24.77 25.48
CA LEU A 366 34.27 -24.52 26.20
C LEU A 366 34.04 -23.02 26.46
N TRP A 367 35.12 -22.26 26.59
CA TRP A 367 35.12 -20.83 26.88
C TRP A 367 35.27 -19.96 25.63
N ARG A 368 35.14 -20.55 24.43
CA ARG A 368 35.23 -19.82 23.17
C ARG A 368 34.08 -18.81 23.06
N THR A 369 34.34 -17.70 22.39
CA THR A 369 33.30 -16.72 22.08
C THR A 369 32.45 -17.28 20.95
N ILE A 370 31.14 -17.20 21.09
CA ILE A 370 30.19 -17.75 20.12
C ILE A 370 29.34 -16.62 19.52
N GLY A 371 29.14 -16.69 18.21
CA GLY A 371 28.29 -15.72 17.52
C GLY A 371 26.81 -15.93 17.84
N THR A 372 26.05 -14.85 17.88
CA THR A 372 24.59 -14.90 17.97
C THR A 372 24.02 -15.29 16.61
N ILE A 373 23.11 -16.27 16.60
CA ILE A 373 22.34 -16.67 15.42
C ILE A 373 21.03 -15.90 15.48
N ASN A 374 20.78 -15.03 14.52
CA ASN A 374 19.58 -14.19 14.41
C ASN A 374 19.41 -13.66 12.98
N PHE A 375 18.30 -12.97 12.70
CA PHE A 375 18.04 -12.36 11.39
C PHE A 375 19.22 -11.53 10.84
N ASP A 376 19.80 -10.64 11.64
CA ASP A 376 20.85 -9.72 11.17
C ASP A 376 22.14 -10.47 10.78
N SER A 377 22.54 -11.46 11.58
CA SER A 377 23.69 -12.31 11.28
C SER A 377 23.47 -13.17 10.03
N PHE A 378 22.25 -13.68 9.83
CA PHE A 378 21.86 -14.43 8.64
C PHE A 378 21.84 -13.54 7.39
N HIS A 379 21.25 -12.34 7.49
CA HIS A 379 21.22 -11.35 6.42
C HIS A 379 22.64 -10.92 6.01
N ALA A 380 23.50 -10.61 6.98
CA ALA A 380 24.89 -10.26 6.73
C ALA A 380 25.67 -11.41 6.08
N TYR A 381 25.47 -12.64 6.55
CA TYR A 381 26.04 -13.82 5.90
C TYR A 381 25.57 -13.94 4.46
N TYR A 382 24.27 -13.88 4.18
CA TYR A 382 23.77 -14.01 2.80
C TYR A 382 24.32 -12.92 1.87
N MET A 383 24.32 -11.66 2.33
CA MET A 383 24.76 -10.50 1.54
C MET A 383 26.27 -10.43 1.31
N SER A 384 27.09 -11.16 2.08
CA SER A 384 28.55 -11.08 1.98
C SER A 384 29.14 -11.78 0.74
N ASN A 385 28.38 -12.66 0.08
CA ASN A 385 28.85 -13.40 -1.09
C ASN A 385 27.79 -13.41 -2.21
N LEU A 386 28.16 -12.86 -3.37
CA LEU A 386 27.29 -12.72 -4.53
C LEU A 386 26.86 -14.05 -5.17
N THR A 387 27.66 -15.11 -5.07
CA THR A 387 27.28 -16.41 -5.64
C THR A 387 26.01 -16.92 -4.99
N ARG A 388 25.82 -16.64 -3.68
CA ARG A 388 24.63 -17.03 -2.92
C ARG A 388 23.35 -16.45 -3.50
N LYS A 389 23.39 -15.27 -4.13
CA LYS A 389 22.22 -14.67 -4.79
C LYS A 389 21.79 -15.45 -6.03
N ASN A 390 22.75 -16.02 -6.75
CA ASN A 390 22.47 -16.86 -7.92
C ASN A 390 22.06 -18.28 -7.50
N ASP A 391 22.68 -18.80 -6.43
CA ASP A 391 22.43 -20.15 -5.93
C ASP A 391 21.12 -20.26 -5.12
N HIS A 392 20.71 -19.16 -4.47
CA HIS A 392 19.52 -19.06 -3.60
C HIS A 392 18.69 -17.79 -3.91
N PRO A 393 18.14 -17.68 -5.13
CA PRO A 393 17.47 -16.46 -5.60
C PRO A 393 16.19 -16.14 -4.81
N PHE A 394 15.53 -17.13 -4.19
CA PHE A 394 14.34 -16.88 -3.39
C PHE A 394 14.67 -16.07 -2.12
N LEU A 395 15.81 -16.33 -1.48
CA LEU A 395 16.28 -15.52 -0.35
C LEU A 395 16.48 -14.05 -0.74
N SER A 396 16.89 -13.77 -1.97
CA SER A 396 17.00 -12.40 -2.47
C SER A 396 15.65 -11.68 -2.49
N VAL A 397 14.59 -12.38 -2.90
CA VAL A 397 13.22 -11.83 -2.90
C VAL A 397 12.74 -11.69 -1.46
N PHE A 398 12.95 -12.69 -0.61
CA PHE A 398 12.60 -12.63 0.81
C PHE A 398 13.19 -11.39 1.51
N PHE A 399 14.50 -11.15 1.40
CA PHE A 399 15.13 -10.03 2.09
C PHE A 399 14.63 -8.66 1.62
N LYS A 400 14.21 -8.55 0.35
CA LYS A 400 13.59 -7.32 -0.19
C LYS A 400 12.27 -6.98 0.51
N TYR A 401 11.49 -7.99 0.90
CA TYR A 401 10.17 -7.84 1.50
C TYR A 401 10.10 -8.15 3.01
N SER A 402 11.20 -8.64 3.61
CA SER A 402 11.25 -9.18 4.97
C SER A 402 10.51 -8.36 6.03
N LYS A 403 10.68 -7.03 6.04
CA LYS A 403 10.00 -6.13 7.00
C LYS A 403 8.51 -5.96 6.72
N GLN A 404 8.14 -5.92 5.44
CA GLN A 404 6.76 -5.71 5.02
C GLN A 404 5.93 -6.98 5.16
N LEU A 405 6.50 -8.17 4.95
CA LEU A 405 5.80 -9.45 5.05
C LEU A 405 5.10 -9.65 6.41
N GLU A 406 5.67 -9.11 7.50
CA GLU A 406 5.03 -9.18 8.82
C GLU A 406 3.69 -8.43 8.92
N LEU A 407 3.41 -7.51 7.99
CA LEU A 407 2.14 -6.79 7.93
C LEU A 407 1.00 -7.68 7.43
N LEU A 408 1.31 -8.73 6.65
CA LEU A 408 0.32 -9.60 6.01
C LEU A 408 -0.48 -10.43 7.02
N LYS A 409 0.04 -10.65 8.24
CA LYS A 409 -0.69 -11.28 9.36
C LYS A 409 -2.00 -10.55 9.72
N HIS A 410 -2.11 -9.27 9.34
CA HIS A 410 -3.30 -8.45 9.61
C HIS A 410 -4.37 -8.53 8.53
N LEU A 411 -4.07 -9.04 7.32
CA LEU A 411 -5.02 -9.08 6.20
C LEU A 411 -6.29 -9.86 6.54
N LEU A 412 -6.16 -11.12 6.98
CA LEU A 412 -7.31 -11.96 7.27
C LEU A 412 -8.16 -11.44 8.46
N PRO A 413 -7.58 -10.99 9.59
CA PRO A 413 -8.34 -10.31 10.64
C PRO A 413 -9.15 -9.11 10.14
N ILE A 414 -8.58 -8.26 9.28
CA ILE A 414 -9.26 -7.08 8.72
C ILE A 414 -10.42 -7.50 7.82
N VAL A 415 -10.21 -8.50 6.95
CA VAL A 415 -11.27 -9.05 6.09
C VAL A 415 -12.43 -9.61 6.93
N LYS A 416 -12.13 -10.40 7.97
CA LYS A 416 -13.15 -10.94 8.88
C LYS A 416 -13.93 -9.84 9.59
N PHE A 417 -13.24 -8.78 10.02
CA PHE A 417 -13.88 -7.63 10.65
C PHE A 417 -14.84 -6.90 9.70
N ALA A 418 -14.39 -6.62 8.47
CA ALA A 418 -15.22 -5.99 7.45
C ALA A 418 -16.45 -6.84 7.09
N GLN A 419 -16.27 -8.16 6.94
CA GLN A 419 -17.37 -9.10 6.70
C GLN A 419 -18.35 -9.16 7.86
N LEU A 420 -17.87 -9.10 9.11
CA LEU A 420 -18.72 -9.07 10.30
C LEU A 420 -19.59 -7.81 10.33
N LEU A 421 -19.01 -6.64 10.08
CA LEU A 421 -19.75 -5.38 9.98
C LEU A 421 -20.81 -5.42 8.87
N ASN A 422 -20.44 -5.90 7.68
CA ASN A 422 -21.38 -6.04 6.56
C ASN A 422 -22.53 -7.00 6.91
N ASN A 423 -22.21 -8.15 7.51
CA ASN A 423 -23.23 -9.15 7.90
C ASN A 423 -24.22 -8.64 8.95
N LYS A 424 -23.80 -7.71 9.82
CA LYS A 424 -24.60 -7.23 10.95
C LYS A 424 -25.37 -5.96 10.64
N LEU A 425 -24.74 -5.02 9.94
CA LEU A 425 -25.24 -3.66 9.77
C LEU A 425 -25.71 -3.38 8.33
N GLY A 426 -25.38 -4.27 7.39
CA GLY A 426 -25.74 -4.12 5.98
C GLY A 426 -27.24 -3.92 5.80
N TYR A 427 -27.61 -2.95 4.95
CA TYR A 427 -28.98 -2.49 4.67
C TYR A 427 -29.73 -1.87 5.86
N GLN A 428 -29.15 -1.81 7.06
CA GLN A 428 -29.76 -1.20 8.25
C GLN A 428 -29.29 0.23 8.48
N LEU A 429 -28.01 0.50 8.22
CA LEU A 429 -27.43 1.83 8.41
C LEU A 429 -27.60 2.72 7.18
N THR A 430 -28.10 3.93 7.39
CA THR A 430 -27.94 5.01 6.40
C THR A 430 -26.49 5.51 6.40
N ARG A 431 -26.06 6.12 5.29
CA ARG A 431 -24.74 6.75 5.18
C ARG A 431 -24.46 7.76 6.30
N GLN A 432 -25.45 8.58 6.64
CA GLN A 432 -25.30 9.57 7.72
C GLN A 432 -25.14 8.89 9.08
N THR A 433 -25.96 7.86 9.36
CA THR A 433 -25.85 7.08 10.59
C THR A 433 -24.48 6.41 10.71
N ALA A 434 -23.91 5.88 9.62
CA ALA A 434 -22.58 5.27 9.63
C ALA A 434 -21.45 6.30 9.90
N LYS A 435 -21.65 7.56 9.53
CA LYS A 435 -20.72 8.68 9.83
C LYS A 435 -20.78 9.12 11.29
N ASP A 436 -21.94 8.98 11.93
CA ASP A 436 -22.17 9.46 13.30
C ASP A 436 -21.98 8.35 14.35
N MET A 437 -22.35 7.11 14.01
CA MET A 437 -22.27 5.94 14.89
C MET A 437 -20.81 5.56 15.12
N LYS A 438 -20.41 5.43 16.38
CA LYS A 438 -19.06 5.01 16.77
C LYS A 438 -18.96 3.51 16.95
N PHE A 439 -17.79 2.92 16.73
CA PHE A 439 -17.56 1.49 16.98
C PHE A 439 -17.93 1.04 18.41
N ILE A 440 -17.78 1.91 19.41
CA ILE A 440 -18.16 1.59 20.80
C ILE A 440 -19.66 1.35 20.97
N GLN A 441 -20.50 2.01 20.17
CA GLN A 441 -21.95 1.82 20.20
C GLN A 441 -22.29 0.45 19.62
N PHE A 442 -21.69 0.09 18.48
CA PHE A 442 -21.82 -1.23 17.88
C PHE A 442 -21.36 -2.36 18.83
N ILE A 443 -20.19 -2.21 19.46
CA ILE A 443 -19.63 -3.23 20.36
C ILE A 443 -20.45 -3.37 21.65
N LYS A 444 -21.06 -2.29 22.15
CA LYS A 444 -21.94 -2.34 23.33
C LYS A 444 -23.30 -2.96 23.02
N GLU A 445 -23.83 -2.76 21.82
CA GLU A 445 -25.10 -3.37 21.38
C GLU A 445 -24.96 -4.88 21.15
N GLU A 446 -23.79 -5.39 20.76
CA GLU A 446 -23.52 -6.83 20.63
C GLU A 446 -23.24 -7.56 21.96
N SER A 447 -23.12 -6.84 23.08
CA SER A 447 -22.59 -7.43 24.32
C SER A 447 -23.43 -7.10 25.55
N ASN A 448 -24.65 -7.64 25.58
CA ASN A 448 -25.37 -7.81 26.84
C ASN A 448 -25.12 -9.15 27.54
N ASP A 449 -24.28 -10.06 27.00
CA ASP A 449 -24.02 -11.37 27.66
C ASP A 449 -22.54 -11.79 27.81
N VAL A 450 -21.53 -11.00 27.44
CA VAL A 450 -20.11 -11.45 27.57
C VAL A 450 -19.15 -10.41 28.16
N ILE A 451 -19.66 -9.30 28.69
CA ILE A 451 -18.81 -8.27 29.32
C ILE A 451 -18.16 -8.69 30.66
N PRO A 452 -18.67 -9.63 31.50
CA PRO A 452 -18.05 -9.86 32.80
C PRO A 452 -16.70 -10.61 32.80
N PHE A 453 -16.22 -11.16 31.68
CA PHE A 453 -15.11 -12.15 31.72
C PHE A 453 -13.85 -11.83 30.91
N VAL A 454 -13.71 -10.64 30.30
CA VAL A 454 -12.49 -10.32 29.52
C VAL A 454 -11.71 -9.17 30.16
N ASN A 455 -10.86 -9.51 31.12
CA ASN A 455 -9.97 -8.56 31.83
C ASN A 455 -8.50 -8.62 31.37
N ARG A 456 -8.13 -9.31 30.27
CA ARG A 456 -6.77 -9.32 29.71
C ARG A 456 -6.66 -10.01 28.34
N TYR A 457 -5.85 -9.47 27.43
CA TYR A 457 -5.18 -10.25 26.39
C TYR A 457 -3.77 -9.71 26.12
N GLN A 458 -2.77 -10.55 26.41
CA GLN A 458 -1.34 -10.42 26.06
C GLN A 458 -0.59 -9.13 26.48
N CYS A 459 -0.56 -8.93 27.80
CA CYS A 459 0.58 -8.38 28.56
C CYS A 459 1.09 -6.94 28.34
N HIS A 460 0.32 -5.97 27.83
CA HIS A 460 0.75 -4.56 27.89
C HIS A 460 -0.40 -3.57 28.15
N GLU A 461 -0.17 -2.59 29.04
CA GLU A 461 -0.93 -1.32 29.12
C GLU A 461 -0.28 -0.29 28.20
N LEU A 462 -1.06 0.45 27.40
CA LEU A 462 -0.48 1.42 26.45
C LEU A 462 -1.27 2.74 26.32
N PRO A 463 -0.61 3.88 26.62
CA PRO A 463 -0.79 5.21 26.00
C PRO A 463 0.36 5.50 24.98
N ASN A 464 0.45 6.54 24.13
CA ASN A 464 -0.35 7.72 23.73
C ASN A 464 0.07 8.17 22.29
N LYS A 465 -0.91 8.24 21.36
CA LYS A 465 -1.03 9.06 20.11
C LYS A 465 -0.27 8.74 18.80
N LYS A 466 -1.01 8.07 17.91
CA LYS A 466 -1.42 8.45 16.52
C LYS A 466 -2.97 8.27 16.46
N PRO A 467 -3.76 8.65 15.42
CA PRO A 467 -5.17 8.26 15.36
C PRO A 467 -5.25 6.74 15.18
N VAL A 468 -5.31 6.03 16.31
CA VAL A 468 -5.48 4.59 16.39
C VAL A 468 -6.90 4.28 15.92
N MET A 469 -7.09 3.25 15.10
CA MET A 469 -8.41 2.63 14.89
C MET A 469 -8.95 2.23 16.26
N GLY A 470 -9.75 3.11 16.86
CA GLY A 470 -10.18 3.03 18.24
C GLY A 470 -11.69 3.10 18.33
N TYR A 471 -12.23 2.65 19.46
CA TYR A 471 -13.68 2.53 19.68
C TYR A 471 -14.48 3.83 19.44
N ASN A 472 -13.82 4.98 19.45
CA ASN A 472 -14.44 6.28 19.25
C ASN A 472 -14.53 6.72 17.78
N LEU A 473 -13.94 5.98 16.84
CA LEU A 473 -14.07 6.27 15.42
C LEU A 473 -15.46 5.88 14.90
N PRO A 474 -15.98 6.62 13.91
CA PRO A 474 -17.17 6.24 13.18
C PRO A 474 -17.07 4.84 12.54
N VAL A 475 -18.18 4.11 12.52
CA VAL A 475 -18.27 2.77 11.94
C VAL A 475 -17.93 2.78 10.44
N ILE A 476 -18.18 3.88 9.73
CA ILE A 476 -17.85 4.05 8.30
C ILE A 476 -16.38 3.74 7.94
N PHE A 477 -15.43 3.86 8.89
CA PHE A 477 -14.02 3.48 8.65
C PHE A 477 -13.80 1.96 8.52
N GLY A 478 -14.76 1.14 8.96
CA GLY A 478 -14.73 -0.32 8.85
C GLY A 478 -15.60 -0.86 7.71
N LEU A 479 -16.24 0.02 6.94
CA LEU A 479 -17.12 -0.36 5.84
C LEU A 479 -16.34 -0.28 4.52
N VAL A 480 -16.44 -1.32 3.70
CA VAL A 480 -15.76 -1.38 2.40
C VAL A 480 -16.49 -0.45 1.44
N GLU A 481 -15.89 0.68 1.07
CA GLU A 481 -16.45 1.60 0.09
C GLU A 481 -15.34 2.43 -0.59
N SER A 482 -15.49 2.68 -1.89
CA SER A 482 -14.55 3.53 -2.66
C SER A 482 -14.75 5.04 -2.47
N LYS A 483 -15.60 5.45 -1.52
CA LYS A 483 -16.00 6.83 -1.23
C LYS A 483 -15.94 7.10 0.28
N ASP A 484 -16.06 8.36 0.66
CA ASP A 484 -16.07 8.82 2.06
C ASP A 484 -14.86 8.26 2.87
N ALA A 485 -15.04 8.00 4.17
CA ALA A 485 -14.03 7.42 5.05
C ALA A 485 -13.85 5.90 4.88
N GLY A 486 -14.74 5.21 4.15
CA GLY A 486 -14.58 3.79 3.82
C GLY A 486 -13.37 3.51 2.92
N ILE A 487 -12.89 4.53 2.19
CA ILE A 487 -11.72 4.44 1.31
C ILE A 487 -10.44 4.02 2.05
N PHE A 488 -10.32 4.35 3.34
CA PHE A 488 -9.15 3.97 4.14
C PHE A 488 -9.03 2.45 4.30
N LEU A 489 -10.15 1.75 4.51
CA LEU A 489 -10.17 0.30 4.57
C LEU A 489 -9.83 -0.30 3.20
N CYS A 490 -10.39 0.25 2.11
CA CYS A 490 -10.05 -0.17 0.75
C CYS A 490 -8.55 -0.03 0.48
N PHE A 491 -7.94 1.09 0.85
CA PHE A 491 -6.51 1.32 0.69
C PHE A 491 -5.64 0.35 1.52
N ILE A 492 -6.06 0.04 2.75
CA ILE A 492 -5.34 -0.95 3.58
C ILE A 492 -5.41 -2.34 2.94
N LEU A 493 -6.60 -2.76 2.47
CA LEU A 493 -6.78 -4.03 1.80
C LEU A 493 -5.96 -4.08 0.50
N ASP A 494 -6.01 -3.02 -0.30
CA ASP A 494 -5.25 -2.88 -1.55
C ASP A 494 -3.74 -3.01 -1.30
N TYR A 495 -3.21 -2.24 -0.35
CA TYR A 495 -1.79 -2.31 0.02
C TYR A 495 -1.34 -3.71 0.48
N LEU A 496 -2.14 -4.36 1.33
CA LEU A 496 -1.79 -5.69 1.86
C LEU A 496 -1.91 -6.78 0.80
N VAL A 497 -2.96 -6.74 -0.02
CA VAL A 497 -3.12 -7.69 -1.13
C VAL A 497 -2.02 -7.49 -2.17
N ASP A 498 -1.74 -6.24 -2.57
CA ASP A 498 -0.67 -5.91 -3.48
C ASP A 498 0.69 -6.35 -2.95
N LEU A 499 0.95 -6.20 -1.66
CA LEU A 499 2.18 -6.67 -1.04
C LEU A 499 2.37 -8.19 -1.20
N GLN A 500 1.33 -8.99 -0.92
CA GLN A 500 1.38 -10.43 -1.14
C GLN A 500 1.52 -10.76 -2.63
N ASN A 501 0.69 -10.17 -3.47
CA ASN A 501 0.66 -10.43 -4.91
C ASN A 501 2.00 -10.06 -5.57
N GLN A 502 2.59 -8.91 -5.24
CA GLN A 502 3.91 -8.49 -5.75
C GLN A 502 5.02 -9.43 -5.28
N PHE A 503 5.00 -9.84 -4.01
CA PHE A 503 5.96 -10.82 -3.50
C PHE A 503 5.87 -12.13 -4.29
N LEU A 504 4.67 -12.70 -4.42
CA LEU A 504 4.45 -13.95 -5.15
C LEU A 504 4.78 -13.82 -6.65
N GLN A 505 4.47 -12.67 -7.27
CA GLN A 505 4.81 -12.39 -8.66
C GLN A 505 6.32 -12.33 -8.88
N GLU A 506 7.09 -11.73 -7.97
CA GLU A 506 8.57 -11.77 -8.06
C GLU A 506 9.14 -13.16 -7.82
N VAL A 507 8.49 -13.99 -7.00
CA VAL A 507 8.88 -15.39 -6.81
C VAL A 507 8.69 -16.21 -8.09
N ILE A 508 7.55 -16.08 -8.79
CA ILE A 508 7.31 -16.88 -10.01
C ILE A 508 8.18 -16.46 -11.20
N VAL A 509 8.75 -15.25 -11.17
CA VAL A 509 9.72 -14.78 -12.18
C VAL A 509 11.07 -15.49 -12.04
N ILE A 510 11.36 -16.12 -10.89
CA ILE A 510 12.57 -16.94 -10.71
C ILE A 510 12.53 -18.10 -11.72
N PRO A 511 13.55 -18.27 -12.58
CA PRO A 511 13.51 -19.31 -13.61
C PRO A 511 13.40 -20.72 -13.03
N PRO A 512 12.51 -21.59 -13.54
CA PRO A 512 12.41 -22.97 -13.10
C PRO A 512 13.77 -23.69 -13.16
N GLY A 513 14.03 -24.56 -12.17
CA GLY A 513 15.29 -25.29 -12.05
C GLY A 513 16.46 -24.51 -11.42
N THR A 514 16.35 -23.17 -11.27
CA THR A 514 17.38 -22.37 -10.57
C THR A 514 17.23 -22.39 -9.05
N CYS A 515 16.02 -22.61 -8.53
CA CYS A 515 15.74 -22.68 -7.09
C CYS A 515 15.07 -24.01 -6.75
N LYS A 516 15.81 -24.90 -6.06
CA LYS A 516 15.28 -26.23 -5.65
C LYS A 516 14.15 -26.12 -4.64
N SER A 517 14.14 -25.05 -3.85
CA SER A 517 13.16 -24.79 -2.79
C SER A 517 11.76 -24.51 -3.35
N LEU A 518 11.65 -24.10 -4.62
CA LEU A 518 10.39 -23.80 -5.30
C LEU A 518 9.88 -24.95 -6.17
N LYS A 519 10.49 -26.14 -6.10
CA LYS A 519 10.13 -27.30 -6.93
C LYS A 519 8.66 -27.72 -6.82
N PHE A 520 7.99 -27.42 -5.69
CA PHE A 520 6.57 -27.69 -5.53
C PHE A 520 5.65 -26.82 -6.41
N LEU A 521 6.18 -25.75 -7.01
CA LEU A 521 5.47 -24.91 -7.98
C LEU A 521 5.64 -25.37 -9.43
N ASP A 522 6.53 -26.33 -9.69
CA ASP A 522 6.67 -26.90 -11.04
C ASP A 522 5.32 -27.50 -11.46
N GLU A 523 4.87 -27.22 -12.68
CA GLU A 523 3.60 -27.76 -13.20
C GLU A 523 3.53 -29.27 -12.98
N ILE A 524 2.53 -29.73 -12.22
CA ILE A 524 2.11 -31.13 -12.26
C ILE A 524 1.52 -31.33 -13.67
N THR A 525 2.34 -31.82 -14.59
CA THR A 525 1.86 -32.37 -15.86
C THR A 525 0.96 -33.54 -15.50
N PHE A 526 -0.36 -33.30 -15.48
CA PHE A 526 -1.35 -34.36 -15.43
C PHE A 526 -1.21 -35.15 -16.73
N ASP A 527 -0.49 -36.26 -16.62
CA ASP A 527 -0.22 -37.23 -17.68
C ASP A 527 -1.52 -37.97 -18.05
N ILE A 528 -2.45 -37.27 -18.70
CA ILE A 528 -3.55 -37.93 -19.43
C ILE A 528 -2.91 -38.48 -20.70
N LYS A 529 -2.44 -39.73 -20.57
CA LYS A 529 -2.01 -40.65 -21.64
C LYS A 529 -2.40 -40.21 -23.05
N LEU A 530 -1.40 -39.72 -23.79
CA LEU A 530 -1.24 -40.05 -25.20
C LEU A 530 0.24 -40.29 -25.45
N ALA A 531 0.63 -41.55 -25.31
CA ALA A 531 1.92 -42.02 -25.77
C ALA A 531 2.04 -41.71 -27.26
N ILE A 532 2.99 -40.84 -27.65
CA ILE A 532 3.83 -40.96 -28.84
C ILE A 532 5.02 -39.98 -28.71
N SER A 533 6.17 -40.50 -29.11
CA SER A 533 7.46 -39.84 -29.39
C SER A 533 8.31 -39.33 -28.22
N LYS A 534 9.38 -40.10 -27.97
CA LYS A 534 10.61 -39.65 -27.33
C LYS A 534 11.31 -38.64 -28.25
N THR A 535 11.21 -37.35 -27.95
CA THR A 535 12.18 -36.35 -28.41
C THR A 535 12.05 -35.07 -27.58
N GLU A 536 13.19 -34.63 -27.04
CA GLU A 536 13.51 -33.35 -26.39
C GLU A 536 12.90 -33.05 -25.00
N PRO A 537 13.70 -32.49 -24.06
CA PRO A 537 13.20 -32.02 -22.77
C PRO A 537 12.36 -30.76 -23.03
N VAL A 538 11.04 -30.90 -22.91
CA VAL A 538 10.12 -29.78 -22.86
C VAL A 538 10.54 -28.90 -21.67
N ILE A 539 10.97 -27.67 -21.95
CA ILE A 539 11.23 -26.64 -20.94
C ILE A 539 9.93 -26.50 -20.13
N PRO A 540 9.94 -26.66 -18.79
CA PRO A 540 8.73 -26.48 -18.01
C PRO A 540 8.17 -25.09 -18.29
N ASN A 541 6.90 -25.01 -18.71
CA ASN A 541 6.18 -23.74 -18.65
C ASN A 541 6.27 -23.26 -17.20
N GLY A 542 6.55 -21.97 -17.01
CA GLY A 542 6.96 -21.41 -15.71
C GLY A 542 6.00 -21.69 -14.55
N TYR A 543 6.41 -21.33 -13.33
CA TYR A 543 5.60 -21.52 -12.13
C TYR A 543 4.20 -20.90 -12.29
N CYS A 544 3.16 -21.69 -11.98
CA CYS A 544 1.77 -21.23 -12.00
C CYS A 544 1.26 -21.05 -10.56
N LEU A 545 0.58 -19.92 -10.30
CA LEU A 545 -0.11 -19.68 -9.04
C LEU A 545 -1.61 -19.83 -9.23
N GLN A 546 -2.27 -20.45 -8.26
CA GLN A 546 -3.71 -20.44 -8.18
C GLN A 546 -4.20 -19.01 -7.87
N SER A 547 -5.23 -18.58 -8.57
CA SER A 547 -5.95 -17.34 -8.27
C SER A 547 -7.21 -17.61 -7.45
N LEU A 548 -7.50 -16.76 -6.47
CA LEU A 548 -8.75 -16.79 -5.70
C LEU A 548 -9.24 -15.37 -5.38
N ARG A 549 -10.56 -15.19 -5.29
CA ARG A 549 -11.15 -13.98 -4.73
C ARG A 549 -10.95 -13.93 -3.22
N LEU A 550 -10.74 -12.73 -2.67
CA LEU A 550 -10.43 -12.50 -1.26
C LEU A 550 -11.45 -13.10 -0.27
N ASP A 551 -12.73 -13.16 -0.64
CA ASP A 551 -13.79 -13.73 0.18
C ASP A 551 -13.80 -15.27 0.24
N HIS A 552 -13.11 -15.94 -0.69
CA HIS A 552 -12.95 -17.40 -0.70
C HIS A 552 -11.61 -17.88 -0.13
N VAL A 553 -10.72 -16.94 0.24
CA VAL A 553 -9.36 -17.23 0.70
C VAL A 553 -9.39 -17.84 2.11
N ARG A 554 -8.64 -18.93 2.31
CA ARG A 554 -8.43 -19.56 3.63
C ARG A 554 -7.16 -19.05 4.29
N SER A 555 -6.98 -19.32 5.59
CA SER A 555 -5.78 -18.93 6.32
C SER A 555 -4.48 -19.45 5.70
N GLY A 556 -4.49 -20.65 5.12
CA GLY A 556 -3.32 -21.23 4.43
C GLY A 556 -2.94 -20.52 3.14
N ASN A 557 -3.87 -19.78 2.53
CA ASN A 557 -3.69 -19.12 1.23
C ASN A 557 -3.12 -17.68 1.36
N ILE A 558 -3.11 -17.11 2.57
CA ILE A 558 -2.54 -15.80 2.87
C ILE A 558 -1.20 -16.01 3.57
N ILE A 559 -0.22 -15.16 3.26
CA ILE A 559 1.04 -15.15 3.97
C ILE A 559 0.79 -14.65 5.40
N ASN A 560 0.93 -15.54 6.37
CA ASN A 560 0.92 -15.20 7.79
C ASN A 560 2.33 -15.41 8.35
N PHE A 561 3.11 -14.34 8.40
CA PHE A 561 4.53 -14.41 8.72
C PHE A 561 4.87 -13.49 9.90
N VAL A 562 5.65 -14.03 10.82
CA VAL A 562 6.38 -13.30 11.86
C VAL A 562 7.75 -13.96 11.92
N TRP A 563 8.82 -13.16 11.94
CA TRP A 563 10.15 -13.71 12.01
C TRP A 563 10.36 -14.54 13.29
N ASP A 564 10.92 -15.74 13.12
CA ASP A 564 11.31 -16.63 14.21
C ASP A 564 12.73 -17.13 13.96
N ASP A 565 13.62 -16.91 14.94
CA ASP A 565 15.01 -17.35 14.87
C ASP A 565 15.14 -18.89 14.85
N GLU A 566 14.09 -19.64 15.22
CA GLU A 566 14.05 -21.10 15.09
C GLU A 566 14.26 -21.59 13.64
N ILE A 567 13.89 -20.77 12.64
CA ILE A 567 14.16 -21.07 11.22
C ILE A 567 15.67 -21.24 10.97
N LEU A 568 16.50 -20.57 11.78
CA LEU A 568 17.96 -20.65 11.70
C LEU A 568 18.56 -21.83 12.48
N ALA A 569 17.74 -22.78 12.97
CA ALA A 569 18.23 -24.00 13.63
C ALA A 569 19.20 -24.82 12.76
N TYR A 570 19.12 -24.68 11.43
CA TYR A 570 20.04 -25.29 10.46
C TYR A 570 21.35 -24.52 10.27
N SER A 571 21.85 -23.88 11.33
CA SER A 571 23.13 -23.17 11.33
C SER A 571 24.13 -23.83 12.29
N GLN A 572 25.41 -23.73 11.95
CA GLN A 572 26.49 -24.33 12.71
C GLN A 572 27.56 -23.31 13.02
N ARG A 573 28.02 -23.30 14.27
CA ARG A 573 29.16 -22.50 14.71
C ARG A 573 30.43 -23.29 14.52
N ASN A 574 31.48 -22.63 14.04
CA ASN A 574 32.79 -23.24 13.95
C ASN A 574 33.33 -23.59 15.36
N LEU A 575 33.85 -24.80 15.50
CA LEU A 575 34.26 -25.36 16.79
C LEU A 575 35.71 -25.02 17.16
N ALA A 576 36.49 -24.46 16.22
CA ALA A 576 37.85 -24.06 16.49
C ALA A 576 37.94 -22.85 17.43
N ILE A 577 39.02 -22.78 18.21
CA ILE A 577 39.34 -21.63 19.07
C ILE A 577 39.39 -20.35 18.21
N ALA A 578 38.88 -19.24 18.75
CA ALA A 578 38.74 -17.96 18.07
C ALA A 578 37.83 -17.96 16.83
N ARG A 579 37.15 -19.07 16.52
CA ARG A 579 36.24 -19.18 15.38
C ARG A 579 34.78 -19.34 15.79
N GLY A 580 34.41 -19.35 17.07
CA GLY A 580 33.02 -19.60 17.46
C GLY A 580 32.00 -18.56 16.97
N GLU A 581 32.45 -17.37 16.55
CA GLU A 581 31.67 -16.33 15.87
C GLU A 581 31.50 -16.56 14.36
N ASP A 582 32.21 -17.53 13.78
CA ASP A 582 32.10 -17.95 12.38
C ASP A 582 30.93 -18.94 12.26
N ILE A 583 29.80 -18.43 11.76
CA ILE A 583 28.55 -19.19 11.61
C ILE A 583 28.36 -19.54 10.15
N VAL A 584 28.10 -20.82 9.89
CA VAL A 584 27.72 -21.34 8.58
C VAL A 584 26.23 -21.63 8.59
N TYR A 585 25.51 -21.05 7.64
CA TYR A 585 24.07 -21.26 7.46
C TYR A 585 23.84 -22.27 6.33
N ASP A 586 23.03 -23.30 6.58
CA ASP A 586 22.48 -24.15 5.51
C ASP A 586 21.38 -23.37 4.78
N LEU A 587 21.81 -22.57 3.79
CA LEU A 587 20.92 -21.74 2.99
C LEU A 587 19.87 -22.57 2.26
N THR A 588 20.16 -23.83 1.89
CA THR A 588 19.20 -24.68 1.19
C THR A 588 18.04 -25.05 2.10
N LYS A 589 18.33 -25.44 3.35
CA LYS A 589 17.29 -25.78 4.34
C LYS A 589 16.48 -24.55 4.74
N ILE A 590 17.15 -23.44 5.05
CA ILE A 590 16.49 -22.19 5.45
C ILE A 590 15.61 -21.66 4.31
N GLU A 591 16.10 -21.68 3.06
CA GLU A 591 15.32 -21.27 1.89
C GLU A 591 14.09 -22.16 1.68
N ALA A 592 14.22 -23.47 1.88
CA ALA A 592 13.10 -24.41 1.77
C ALA A 592 12.02 -24.17 2.84
N GLU A 593 12.40 -23.94 4.09
CA GLU A 593 11.45 -23.61 5.17
C GLU A 593 10.74 -22.29 4.88
N LEU A 594 11.47 -21.25 4.48
CA LEU A 594 10.89 -19.95 4.13
C LEU A 594 9.97 -20.06 2.91
N ALA A 595 10.35 -20.81 1.87
CA ALA A 595 9.49 -21.03 0.70
C ALA A 595 8.20 -21.79 1.09
N ASN A 596 8.31 -22.77 1.98
CA ASN A 596 7.16 -23.49 2.51
C ASN A 596 6.21 -22.57 3.30
N ILE A 597 6.74 -21.67 4.14
CA ILE A 597 5.91 -20.75 4.93
C ILE A 597 5.27 -19.67 4.03
N LEU A 598 6.05 -19.10 3.11
CA LEU A 598 5.71 -17.86 2.39
C LEU A 598 5.08 -18.09 1.01
N VAL A 599 5.15 -19.30 0.45
CA VAL A 599 4.74 -19.56 -0.94
C VAL A 599 3.88 -20.80 -1.08
N PHE A 600 4.15 -21.87 -0.33
CA PHE A 600 3.36 -23.11 -0.40
C PHE A 600 1.87 -22.82 -0.09
N GLU A 601 0.99 -23.30 -0.97
CA GLU A 601 -0.47 -23.08 -0.98
C GLU A 601 -0.93 -21.61 -0.98
N LYS A 602 -0.03 -20.65 -1.20
CA LYS A 602 -0.38 -19.24 -1.32
C LYS A 602 -0.97 -18.95 -2.70
N VAL A 603 -1.92 -18.02 -2.73
CA VAL A 603 -2.70 -17.71 -3.93
C VAL A 603 -2.50 -16.26 -4.33
N TYR A 604 -2.64 -16.03 -5.63
CA TYR A 604 -2.85 -14.69 -6.15
C TYR A 604 -4.28 -14.26 -5.82
N ILE A 605 -4.43 -13.07 -5.23
CA ILE A 605 -5.73 -12.57 -4.81
C ILE A 605 -6.26 -11.64 -5.91
N GLU A 606 -7.42 -11.99 -6.47
CA GLU A 606 -8.05 -11.25 -7.56
C GLU A 606 -9.08 -10.23 -7.05
N THR A 607 -9.27 -9.15 -7.80
CA THR A 607 -10.35 -8.19 -7.60
C THR A 607 -11.70 -8.79 -8.02
N LEU A 608 -12.79 -8.16 -7.57
CA LEU A 608 -14.12 -8.53 -8.03
C LEU A 608 -14.31 -8.25 -9.53
N PRO A 609 -15.14 -9.05 -10.24
CA PRO A 609 -15.51 -8.76 -11.62
C PRO A 609 -16.09 -7.34 -11.77
N ASP A 610 -15.65 -6.62 -12.79
CA ASP A 610 -16.09 -5.26 -13.11
C ASP A 610 -15.88 -4.21 -11.99
N SER A 611 -14.99 -4.49 -11.02
CA SER A 611 -14.68 -3.61 -9.89
C SER A 611 -13.18 -3.57 -9.59
N GLN A 612 -12.74 -2.46 -9.02
CA GLN A 612 -11.37 -2.30 -8.50
C GLN A 612 -11.25 -2.75 -7.02
N LEU A 613 -12.34 -3.21 -6.41
CA LEU A 613 -12.36 -3.62 -5.00
C LEU A 613 -12.16 -5.13 -4.86
N TYR A 614 -11.52 -5.54 -3.76
CA TYR A 614 -11.34 -6.94 -3.39
C TYR A 614 -12.52 -7.54 -2.60
N LEU A 615 -13.37 -6.68 -2.01
CA LEU A 615 -14.59 -7.06 -1.28
C LEU A 615 -15.78 -6.27 -1.81
N GLU A 616 -17.00 -6.81 -1.64
CA GLU A 616 -18.22 -6.12 -2.05
C GLU A 616 -18.38 -4.80 -1.29
N SER A 617 -18.80 -3.74 -2.00
CA SER A 617 -19.14 -2.47 -1.36
C SER A 617 -20.23 -2.65 -0.32
N TYR A 618 -20.11 -1.92 0.80
CA TYR A 618 -21.07 -1.98 1.87
C TYR A 618 -22.46 -1.50 1.41
N PRO A 619 -23.53 -2.28 1.67
CA PRO A 619 -24.88 -1.89 1.28
C PRO A 619 -25.51 -0.99 2.34
N TYR A 620 -25.75 0.28 2.02
CA TYR A 620 -26.47 1.20 2.91
C TYR A 620 -27.99 1.09 2.76
N HIS A 621 -28.72 1.36 3.86
CA HIS A 621 -30.18 1.51 3.86
C HIS A 621 -30.62 2.62 2.90
N MET A 622 -31.69 2.40 2.12
CA MET A 622 -32.21 3.30 1.08
C MET A 622 -31.32 3.43 -0.16
N GLU A 623 -30.20 2.72 -0.24
CA GLU A 623 -29.31 2.72 -1.40
C GLU A 623 -29.41 1.41 -2.21
N LEU A 624 -30.43 0.58 -1.99
CA LEU A 624 -30.63 -0.72 -2.66
C LEU A 624 -30.48 -0.62 -4.19
N PHE A 625 -31.14 0.37 -4.80
CA PHE A 625 -31.13 0.57 -6.25
C PHE A 625 -29.80 1.12 -6.78
N GLN A 626 -28.85 1.54 -5.94
CA GLN A 626 -27.52 1.97 -6.40
C GLN A 626 -26.66 0.76 -6.78
N GLY A 627 -26.72 -0.32 -5.99
CA GLY A 627 -26.01 -1.57 -6.29
C GLY A 627 -26.81 -2.55 -7.14
N TYR A 628 -28.15 -2.49 -7.08
CA TYR A 628 -29.03 -3.43 -7.76
C TYR A 628 -30.23 -2.72 -8.42
N MET A 629 -29.95 -1.82 -9.39
CA MET A 629 -30.96 -1.01 -10.10
C MET A 629 -32.17 -1.79 -10.63
N ARG A 630 -31.98 -3.06 -11.00
CA ARG A 630 -33.00 -3.93 -11.61
C ARG A 630 -33.51 -5.03 -10.68
N ILE A 631 -33.25 -4.95 -9.36
CA ILE A 631 -33.61 -6.02 -8.41
C ILE A 631 -35.08 -6.46 -8.49
N LEU A 632 -36.01 -5.51 -8.66
CA LEU A 632 -37.42 -5.83 -8.79
C LEU A 632 -37.72 -6.61 -10.09
N SER A 633 -37.06 -6.26 -11.20
CA SER A 633 -37.18 -7.00 -12.46
C SER A 633 -36.55 -8.39 -12.34
N ASP A 634 -35.39 -8.50 -11.71
CA ASP A 634 -34.71 -9.77 -11.48
C ASP A 634 -35.62 -10.73 -10.69
N ILE A 635 -36.30 -10.24 -9.66
CA ILE A 635 -37.26 -11.04 -8.87
C ILE A 635 -38.51 -11.38 -9.68
N LYS A 636 -39.07 -10.43 -10.46
CA LYS A 636 -40.20 -10.70 -11.37
C LYS A 636 -39.88 -11.78 -12.41
N ASN A 637 -38.62 -11.86 -12.84
CA ASN A 637 -38.14 -12.88 -13.78
C ASN A 637 -37.95 -14.26 -13.10
N GLN A 638 -37.71 -14.28 -11.78
CA GLN A 638 -37.57 -15.52 -11.00
C GLN A 638 -38.90 -16.06 -10.46
N ILE A 639 -39.82 -15.15 -10.07
CA ILE A 639 -41.08 -15.47 -9.40
C ILE A 639 -42.18 -14.60 -10.01
N THR A 640 -43.24 -15.22 -10.55
CA THR A 640 -44.43 -14.52 -11.03
C THR A 640 -45.07 -13.72 -9.89
N GLN A 641 -45.11 -12.39 -10.03
CA GLN A 641 -45.64 -11.50 -9.01
C GLN A 641 -47.13 -11.22 -9.23
N GLU A 642 -47.89 -11.15 -8.13
CA GLU A 642 -49.33 -10.87 -8.07
C GLU A 642 -49.60 -9.70 -7.10
N PRO A 643 -50.65 -8.90 -7.35
CA PRO A 643 -51.05 -7.83 -6.41
C PRO A 643 -51.49 -8.41 -5.06
N ILE A 644 -51.35 -7.62 -3.99
CA ILE A 644 -51.84 -8.01 -2.67
C ILE A 644 -53.37 -8.10 -2.70
N PRO A 645 -53.99 -9.21 -2.23
CA PRO A 645 -55.44 -9.32 -2.16
C PRO A 645 -56.08 -8.21 -1.33
N ILE A 646 -57.24 -7.71 -1.76
CA ILE A 646 -57.96 -6.59 -1.13
C ILE A 646 -58.25 -6.87 0.36
N GLU A 647 -58.64 -8.10 0.70
CA GLU A 647 -58.89 -8.53 2.09
C GLU A 647 -57.65 -8.37 2.98
N LYS A 648 -56.46 -8.58 2.41
CA LYS A 648 -55.16 -8.45 3.11
C LYS A 648 -54.67 -7.00 3.14
N MET A 649 -55.08 -6.14 2.19
CA MET A 649 -54.80 -4.69 2.24
C MET A 649 -55.47 -4.01 3.44
N ASN A 650 -56.69 -4.40 3.78
CA ASN A 650 -57.38 -3.89 4.97
C ASN A 650 -56.63 -4.25 6.27
N SER A 651 -55.99 -5.42 6.31
CA SER A 651 -55.17 -5.88 7.44
C SER A 651 -53.82 -5.15 7.54
N LEU A 652 -53.35 -4.55 6.43
CA LEU A 652 -52.20 -3.64 6.38
C LEU A 652 -52.58 -2.19 6.73
N GLY A 653 -53.86 -1.94 7.07
CA GLY A 653 -54.36 -0.63 7.48
C GLY A 653 -54.94 0.22 6.35
N PHE A 654 -55.08 -0.28 5.12
CA PHE A 654 -55.64 0.47 3.99
C PHE A 654 -57.13 0.15 3.80
N SER A 655 -58.03 1.11 3.98
CA SER A 655 -59.47 0.94 3.73
C SER A 655 -59.85 1.51 2.37
N GLU A 656 -60.41 0.70 1.47
CA GLU A 656 -61.15 1.21 0.31
C GLU A 656 -62.56 1.61 0.73
N ASN A 657 -62.85 2.92 0.79
CA ASN A 657 -64.21 3.40 0.58
C ASN A 657 -64.28 4.03 -0.81
N SER A 658 -64.93 3.30 -1.72
CA SER A 658 -65.60 3.74 -2.95
C SER A 658 -65.19 5.12 -3.53
N GLY A 659 -64.39 5.12 -4.59
CA GLY A 659 -64.53 6.03 -5.74
C GLY A 659 -64.39 7.55 -5.53
N LEU A 660 -64.14 8.06 -4.34
CA LEU A 660 -63.92 9.48 -4.07
C LEU A 660 -63.06 9.65 -2.82
N GLU A 661 -62.04 10.50 -2.94
CA GLU A 661 -61.25 11.13 -1.88
C GLU A 661 -59.87 10.53 -1.53
N TYR A 662 -58.84 11.21 -2.05
CA TYR A 662 -57.61 11.53 -1.32
C TYR A 662 -57.94 12.28 -0.01
N ALA A 663 -58.49 11.59 1.00
CA ALA A 663 -58.71 12.18 2.33
C ALA A 663 -58.89 11.13 3.44
N SER A 664 -57.97 10.18 3.54
CA SER A 664 -57.48 9.59 4.82
C SER A 664 -56.42 8.54 4.50
N LYS A 665 -55.22 8.99 4.11
CA LYS A 665 -54.06 8.09 4.02
C LYS A 665 -53.77 7.56 5.42
N SER A 666 -54.20 6.34 5.72
CA SER A 666 -53.66 5.59 6.83
C SER A 666 -52.14 5.46 6.59
N THR A 667 -51.36 6.01 7.51
CA THR A 667 -49.90 5.95 7.43
C THR A 667 -49.48 4.66 8.11
N ILE A 668 -48.66 3.85 7.45
CA ILE A 668 -47.99 2.74 8.13
C ILE A 668 -46.94 3.37 9.05
N ASP A 669 -47.11 3.25 10.36
CA ASP A 669 -46.11 3.68 11.33
C ASP A 669 -44.77 2.97 11.06
N ASN A 670 -43.66 3.70 11.15
CA ASN A 670 -42.31 3.20 10.87
C ASN A 670 -42.08 2.63 9.44
N SER A 671 -42.77 3.17 8.43
CA SER A 671 -42.60 2.79 7.01
C SER A 671 -41.13 2.70 6.53
N SER A 672 -40.22 3.54 7.04
CA SER A 672 -38.79 3.49 6.68
C SER A 672 -38.06 2.25 7.21
N GLU A 673 -38.40 1.76 8.40
CA GLU A 673 -37.81 0.54 8.99
C GLU A 673 -38.34 -0.72 8.30
N ILE A 674 -39.63 -0.70 7.96
CA ILE A 674 -40.27 -1.74 7.17
C ILE A 674 -39.63 -1.81 5.78
N LEU A 675 -39.36 -0.65 5.15
CA LEU A 675 -38.67 -0.61 3.87
C LEU A 675 -37.27 -1.25 3.96
N SER A 676 -36.48 -0.95 4.99
CA SER A 676 -35.17 -1.59 5.24
C SER A 676 -35.29 -3.12 5.32
N SER A 677 -36.28 -3.60 6.07
CA SER A 677 -36.55 -5.03 6.24
C SER A 677 -36.93 -5.70 4.91
N LEU A 678 -37.70 -5.00 4.06
CA LEU A 678 -38.05 -5.47 2.72
C LEU A 678 -36.85 -5.43 1.77
N GLU A 679 -35.97 -4.43 1.85
CA GLU A 679 -34.73 -4.37 1.04
C GLU A 679 -33.84 -5.59 1.32
N ILE A 680 -33.65 -5.94 2.60
CA ILE A 680 -32.93 -7.15 3.02
C ILE A 680 -33.60 -8.39 2.42
N LEU A 681 -34.92 -8.51 2.56
CA LEU A 681 -35.68 -9.65 2.06
C LEU A 681 -35.57 -9.80 0.53
N LEU A 682 -35.71 -8.70 -0.23
CA LEU A 682 -35.55 -8.70 -1.69
C LEU A 682 -34.16 -9.20 -2.10
N CYS A 683 -33.10 -8.75 -1.43
CA CYS A 683 -31.74 -9.22 -1.68
C CYS A 683 -31.59 -10.73 -1.43
N PHE A 684 -32.16 -11.26 -0.34
CA PHE A 684 -32.12 -12.68 -0.04
C PHE A 684 -32.90 -13.52 -1.05
N VAL A 685 -34.10 -13.08 -1.44
CA VAL A 685 -34.92 -13.77 -2.45
C VAL A 685 -34.17 -13.83 -3.79
N LYS A 686 -33.59 -12.71 -4.24
CA LYS A 686 -32.76 -12.67 -5.45
C LYS A 686 -31.58 -13.64 -5.40
N ARG A 687 -30.89 -13.74 -4.26
CA ARG A 687 -29.69 -14.60 -4.07
C ARG A 687 -30.02 -16.09 -3.96
N THR A 688 -31.19 -16.43 -3.45
CA THR A 688 -31.58 -17.82 -3.16
C THR A 688 -32.36 -18.50 -4.27
N ALA A 689 -32.73 -17.76 -5.33
CA ALA A 689 -33.38 -18.28 -6.54
C ALA A 689 -34.57 -19.21 -6.24
N VAL A 690 -35.40 -18.83 -5.26
CA VAL A 690 -36.39 -19.69 -4.59
C VAL A 690 -37.40 -20.32 -5.56
N GLY A 691 -37.72 -19.64 -6.68
CA GLY A 691 -38.56 -20.13 -7.78
C GLY A 691 -40.05 -20.37 -7.45
N ASP A 692 -40.38 -20.67 -6.19
CA ASP A 692 -41.72 -20.93 -5.70
C ASP A 692 -42.37 -19.67 -5.11
N GLY A 693 -43.28 -19.06 -5.88
CA GLY A 693 -44.04 -17.89 -5.47
C GLY A 693 -45.14 -18.16 -4.44
N GLU A 694 -45.54 -19.43 -4.25
CA GLU A 694 -46.62 -19.81 -3.34
C GLU A 694 -46.16 -19.95 -1.88
N ARG A 695 -44.85 -19.95 -1.66
CA ARG A 695 -44.23 -20.01 -0.35
C ARG A 695 -44.56 -18.77 0.50
N SER A 696 -44.93 -18.99 1.77
CA SER A 696 -45.16 -17.91 2.73
C SER A 696 -43.88 -17.09 2.96
N ILE A 697 -44.03 -15.75 2.98
CA ILE A 697 -42.93 -14.84 3.31
C ILE A 697 -42.44 -15.11 4.73
N LYS A 698 -43.35 -15.39 5.68
CA LYS A 698 -43.02 -15.72 7.06
C LYS A 698 -42.17 -16.97 7.17
N ASP A 699 -42.58 -18.05 6.51
CA ASP A 699 -41.83 -19.32 6.52
C ASP A 699 -40.49 -19.20 5.78
N PHE A 700 -40.40 -18.33 4.78
CA PHE A 700 -39.15 -18.01 4.13
C PHE A 700 -38.20 -17.28 5.09
N VAL A 701 -38.67 -16.21 5.76
CA VAL A 701 -37.88 -15.43 6.73
C VAL A 701 -37.38 -16.31 7.88
N LEU A 702 -38.25 -17.16 8.45
CA LEU A 702 -37.89 -18.03 9.58
C LEU A 702 -36.92 -19.15 9.22
N GLN A 703 -36.79 -19.52 7.93
CA GLN A 703 -35.83 -20.54 7.49
C GLN A 703 -34.37 -20.07 7.61
N TRP A 704 -34.11 -18.76 7.48
CA TRP A 704 -32.74 -18.23 7.43
C TRP A 704 -32.38 -17.54 8.74
N MET A 705 -31.31 -18.01 9.42
CA MET A 705 -30.83 -17.38 10.67
C MET A 705 -30.54 -15.87 10.55
N LYS A 706 -30.16 -15.41 9.35
CA LYS A 706 -29.91 -13.97 9.08
C LYS A 706 -31.20 -13.17 8.87
N LEU A 707 -32.31 -13.81 8.49
CA LEU A 707 -33.60 -13.14 8.29
C LEU A 707 -34.49 -13.26 9.53
N SER A 708 -34.26 -14.24 10.42
CA SER A 708 -35.04 -14.39 11.65
C SER A 708 -34.95 -13.17 12.57
N SER A 709 -33.85 -12.39 12.50
CA SER A 709 -33.74 -11.10 13.21
C SER A 709 -34.73 -10.05 12.70
N LEU A 710 -35.23 -10.18 11.46
CA LEU A 710 -36.29 -9.30 10.95
C LEU A 710 -37.60 -9.45 11.74
N TYR A 711 -37.80 -10.60 12.41
CA TYR A 711 -38.95 -10.85 13.26
C TYR A 711 -38.89 -10.10 14.59
N GLU A 712 -37.72 -9.59 14.99
CA GLU A 712 -37.54 -8.77 16.19
C GLU A 712 -38.08 -7.34 15.98
N HIS A 713 -38.21 -6.89 14.72
CA HIS A 713 -38.84 -5.62 14.39
C HIS A 713 -40.36 -5.72 14.53
N ARG A 714 -40.91 -5.16 15.62
CA ARG A 714 -42.33 -5.23 16.01
C ARG A 714 -43.31 -4.87 14.89
N GLU A 715 -42.99 -3.90 14.05
CA GLU A 715 -43.90 -3.49 12.96
C GLU A 715 -43.77 -4.38 11.72
N PHE A 716 -42.58 -4.93 11.47
CA PHE A 716 -42.37 -5.88 10.37
C PHE A 716 -42.96 -7.26 10.70
N SER A 717 -42.89 -7.70 11.97
CA SER A 717 -43.49 -8.97 12.40
C SER A 717 -45.00 -8.99 12.17
N LYS A 718 -45.70 -7.86 12.41
CA LYS A 718 -47.13 -7.72 12.10
C LYS A 718 -47.43 -7.93 10.63
N ILE A 719 -46.57 -7.45 9.72
CA ILE A 719 -46.72 -7.65 8.27
C ILE A 719 -46.49 -9.11 7.89
N LEU A 720 -45.49 -9.77 8.49
CA LEU A 720 -45.23 -11.19 8.26
C LEU A 720 -46.38 -12.09 8.71
N ASP A 721 -47.17 -11.67 9.69
CA ASP A 721 -48.33 -12.41 10.19
C ASP A 721 -49.58 -12.33 9.29
N ILE A 722 -49.59 -11.49 8.24
CA ILE A 722 -50.72 -11.30 7.30
C ILE A 722 -50.80 -12.42 6.23
N ASP A 723 -50.01 -13.49 6.39
CA ASP A 723 -49.96 -14.66 5.49
C ASP A 723 -49.70 -14.25 4.01
N LEU A 724 -48.78 -13.34 3.78
CA LEU A 724 -48.36 -13.00 2.42
C LEU A 724 -47.40 -14.05 1.86
N ARG A 725 -47.45 -14.28 0.56
CA ARG A 725 -46.60 -15.22 -0.19
C ARG A 725 -45.54 -14.47 -0.99
N LEU A 726 -44.46 -15.14 -1.39
CA LEU A 726 -43.36 -14.52 -2.14
C LEU A 726 -43.81 -13.87 -3.47
N LYS A 727 -44.91 -14.33 -4.07
CA LYS A 727 -45.53 -13.68 -5.23
C LYS A 727 -46.11 -12.29 -4.94
N HIS A 728 -46.36 -11.92 -3.69
CA HIS A 728 -46.83 -10.59 -3.30
C HIS A 728 -45.70 -9.63 -2.89
N LEU A 729 -44.44 -10.09 -2.90
CA LEU A 729 -43.31 -9.38 -2.29
C LEU A 729 -43.02 -8.04 -2.97
N VAL A 730 -43.01 -7.99 -4.30
CA VAL A 730 -42.75 -6.75 -5.04
C VAL A 730 -43.88 -5.74 -4.81
N SER A 731 -45.14 -6.19 -4.79
CA SER A 731 -46.28 -5.31 -4.49
C SER A 731 -46.25 -4.78 -3.06
N LEU A 732 -45.79 -5.58 -2.09
CA LEU A 732 -45.59 -5.14 -0.71
C LEU A 732 -44.49 -4.08 -0.60
N TYR A 733 -43.36 -4.29 -1.29
CA TYR A 733 -42.28 -3.31 -1.37
C TYR A 733 -42.76 -1.99 -1.97
N GLU A 734 -43.40 -2.04 -3.13
CA GLU A 734 -43.91 -0.85 -3.82
C GLU A 734 -44.94 -0.05 -2.99
N LEU A 735 -45.78 -0.74 -2.21
CA LEU A 735 -46.76 -0.11 -1.32
C LEU A 735 -46.08 0.68 -0.18
N VAL A 736 -45.09 0.08 0.48
CA VAL A 736 -44.35 0.74 1.57
C VAL A 736 -43.46 1.85 1.03
N GLU A 737 -42.81 1.61 -0.10
CA GLU A 737 -41.99 2.60 -0.82
C GLU A 737 -42.78 3.87 -1.11
N GLU A 738 -44.04 3.74 -1.54
CA GLU A 738 -44.88 4.90 -1.86
C GLU A 738 -45.14 5.79 -0.64
N GLN A 739 -45.32 5.21 0.54
CA GLN A 739 -45.50 5.95 1.80
C GLN A 739 -44.22 6.70 2.19
N VAL A 740 -43.06 6.03 2.05
CA VAL A 740 -41.76 6.65 2.35
C VAL A 740 -41.49 7.81 1.37
N ALA A 741 -41.85 7.65 0.10
CA ALA A 741 -41.70 8.70 -0.91
C ALA A 741 -42.53 9.96 -0.58
N ASP A 742 -43.73 9.86 -0.01
CA ASP A 742 -44.55 11.03 0.35
C ASP A 742 -43.86 12.00 1.32
N ILE A 743 -42.95 11.46 2.14
CA ILE A 743 -42.15 12.23 3.10
C ILE A 743 -40.86 12.70 2.44
N LYS A 744 -40.14 11.80 1.75
CA LYS A 744 -38.77 12.04 1.29
C LYS A 744 -38.66 12.96 0.08
N ILE A 745 -39.60 12.90 -0.87
CA ILE A 745 -39.48 13.68 -2.12
C ILE A 745 -39.51 15.20 -1.87
N LYS A 746 -40.02 15.66 -0.72
CA LYS A 746 -40.07 17.07 -0.34
C LYS A 746 -38.67 17.67 -0.07
N TYR A 747 -37.66 16.82 0.13
CA TYR A 747 -36.30 17.20 0.49
C TYR A 747 -35.29 16.96 -0.64
N ILE A 748 -35.77 16.78 -1.87
CA ILE A 748 -34.89 16.60 -3.04
C ILE A 748 -34.07 17.86 -3.27
N HIS A 749 -32.80 17.70 -3.61
CA HIS A 749 -31.88 18.81 -3.86
C HIS A 749 -32.40 19.78 -4.94
N GLU A 750 -32.12 21.09 -4.76
CA GLU A 750 -32.61 22.18 -5.63
C GLU A 750 -32.23 22.01 -7.11
N LYS A 751 -31.12 21.33 -7.38
CA LYS A 751 -30.65 20.99 -8.74
C LYS A 751 -31.62 20.14 -9.56
N TYR A 752 -32.58 19.46 -8.91
CA TYR A 752 -33.64 18.68 -9.57
C TYR A 752 -35.02 19.36 -9.51
N GLN A 753 -35.05 20.65 -9.16
CA GLN A 753 -36.25 21.48 -9.07
C GLN A 753 -36.27 22.64 -10.09
N GLU A 754 -35.53 22.50 -11.20
CA GLU A 754 -35.52 23.50 -12.26
C GLU A 754 -36.91 23.64 -12.87
N LYS A 755 -37.33 24.90 -13.07
CA LYS A 755 -38.67 25.23 -13.54
C LYS A 755 -38.92 24.69 -14.94
N LEU A 756 -40.12 24.16 -15.17
CA LEU A 756 -40.56 23.77 -16.50
C LEU A 756 -40.64 24.99 -17.42
N SER A 757 -40.18 24.83 -18.66
CA SER A 757 -40.50 25.79 -19.71
C SER A 757 -41.93 25.63 -20.20
N THR A 758 -42.47 26.65 -20.88
CA THR A 758 -43.81 26.58 -21.50
C THR A 758 -43.95 25.40 -22.46
N ASP A 759 -42.88 25.04 -23.16
CA ASP A 759 -42.85 23.92 -24.10
C ASP A 759 -42.84 22.56 -23.38
N MET A 760 -42.22 22.48 -22.21
CA MET A 760 -42.25 21.29 -21.36
C MET A 760 -43.63 21.08 -20.73
N GLU A 761 -44.26 22.15 -20.22
CA GLU A 761 -45.63 22.09 -19.70
C GLU A 761 -46.62 21.65 -20.78
N ALA A 762 -46.50 22.18 -22.00
CA ALA A 762 -47.32 21.79 -23.14
C ALA A 762 -47.12 20.31 -23.51
N ALA A 763 -45.87 19.83 -23.54
CA ALA A 763 -45.56 18.43 -23.81
C ALA A 763 -46.14 17.48 -22.74
N ILE A 764 -46.11 17.85 -21.47
CA ILE A 764 -46.77 17.09 -20.39
C ILE A 764 -48.29 17.06 -20.62
N MET A 765 -48.92 18.20 -20.89
CA MET A 765 -50.37 18.27 -21.10
C MET A 765 -50.85 17.50 -22.35
N GLU A 766 -50.02 17.38 -23.38
CA GLU A 766 -50.33 16.60 -24.58
C GLU A 766 -50.21 15.08 -24.34
N SER A 767 -49.27 14.69 -23.48
CA SER A 767 -48.92 13.30 -23.20
C SER A 767 -49.85 12.64 -22.17
N LEU A 768 -50.47 13.44 -21.29
CA LEU A 768 -51.23 12.97 -20.13
C LEU A 768 -52.75 13.12 -20.27
N GLY A 769 -53.47 12.11 -19.80
CA GLY A 769 -54.92 12.15 -19.57
C GLY A 769 -55.25 12.55 -18.13
N PHE A 770 -56.08 13.57 -17.95
CA PHE A 770 -56.51 14.08 -16.63
C PHE A 770 -57.99 13.80 -16.31
N GLU A 771 -58.76 13.21 -17.23
CA GLU A 771 -60.20 12.94 -17.09
C GLU A 771 -60.50 11.44 -17.14
N GLN A 772 -61.44 10.97 -16.31
CA GLN A 772 -61.77 9.55 -16.16
C GLN A 772 -62.72 8.97 -17.22
N GLN A 773 -63.00 9.64 -18.36
CA GLN A 773 -63.91 9.07 -19.37
C GLN A 773 -63.48 9.21 -20.85
N THR A 774 -63.51 8.05 -21.52
CA THR A 774 -63.78 7.77 -22.95
C THR A 774 -63.31 8.80 -23.97
N THR A 775 -62.00 8.92 -24.15
CA THR A 775 -61.44 9.35 -25.43
C THR A 775 -60.72 8.15 -26.07
N THR A 776 -60.96 7.89 -27.35
CA THR A 776 -60.27 6.88 -28.18
C THR A 776 -58.78 7.17 -28.38
N LYS A 777 -58.22 8.18 -27.68
CA LYS A 777 -56.82 8.59 -27.73
C LYS A 777 -56.05 7.81 -26.66
N LYS A 778 -55.07 7.01 -27.07
CA LYS A 778 -54.13 6.36 -26.15
C LYS A 778 -53.33 7.46 -25.43
N VAL A 779 -53.49 7.59 -24.12
CA VAL A 779 -52.81 8.60 -23.27
C VAL A 779 -52.31 7.93 -21.99
N ILE A 780 -51.25 8.48 -21.39
CA ILE A 780 -50.75 8.05 -20.08
C ILE A 780 -51.61 8.72 -19.00
N GLN A 781 -52.12 7.96 -18.03
CA GLN A 781 -52.92 8.56 -16.94
C GLN A 781 -52.04 9.42 -16.04
N ALA A 782 -52.50 10.62 -15.71
CA ALA A 782 -51.71 11.60 -14.95
C ALA A 782 -51.26 11.05 -13.58
N GLU A 783 -52.09 10.23 -12.92
CA GLU A 783 -51.78 9.58 -11.64
C GLU A 783 -50.62 8.59 -11.78
N THR A 784 -50.61 7.80 -12.86
CA THR A 784 -49.54 6.82 -13.12
C THR A 784 -48.23 7.51 -13.49
N PHE A 785 -48.28 8.65 -14.19
CA PHE A 785 -47.11 9.48 -14.48
C PHE A 785 -46.54 10.12 -13.21
N ALA A 786 -47.39 10.67 -12.34
CA ALA A 786 -46.98 11.23 -11.07
C ALA A 786 -46.34 10.16 -10.16
N LEU A 787 -46.89 8.94 -10.13
CA LEU A 787 -46.32 7.82 -9.38
C LEU A 787 -44.95 7.39 -9.93
N ALA A 788 -44.77 7.32 -11.25
CA ALA A 788 -43.49 6.99 -11.87
C ALA A 788 -42.41 8.02 -11.53
N LEU A 789 -42.74 9.33 -11.60
CA LEU A 789 -41.85 10.41 -11.17
C LEU A 789 -41.51 10.31 -9.68
N LYS A 790 -42.51 10.01 -8.84
CA LYS A 790 -42.34 9.84 -7.39
C LYS A 790 -41.38 8.69 -7.05
N ARG A 791 -41.52 7.54 -7.72
CA ARG A 791 -40.60 6.39 -7.57
C ARG A 791 -39.20 6.73 -8.08
N PHE A 792 -39.08 7.40 -9.23
CA PHE A 792 -37.79 7.83 -9.76
C PHE A 792 -37.05 8.78 -8.81
N MET A 793 -37.77 9.77 -8.29
CA MET A 793 -37.26 10.70 -7.29
C MET A 793 -36.72 9.99 -6.05
N LEU A 794 -37.50 9.07 -5.46
CA LEU A 794 -37.06 8.33 -4.28
C LEU A 794 -35.85 7.44 -4.57
N ARG A 795 -35.91 6.62 -5.63
CA ARG A 795 -34.90 5.59 -5.95
C ARG A 795 -33.57 6.16 -6.46
N PHE A 796 -33.60 7.29 -7.19
CA PHE A 796 -32.42 7.80 -7.92
C PHE A 796 -32.00 9.23 -7.57
N LEU A 797 -32.90 10.10 -7.10
CA LEU A 797 -32.56 11.52 -6.87
C LEU A 797 -32.24 11.84 -5.41
N THR A 798 -32.70 11.03 -4.45
CA THR A 798 -32.45 11.24 -3.01
C THR A 798 -30.96 11.29 -2.65
N LEU A 799 -30.11 10.60 -3.42
CA LEU A 799 -28.65 10.52 -3.19
C LEU A 799 -27.84 11.44 -4.09
N GLU A 800 -28.49 12.24 -4.94
CA GLU A 800 -27.84 13.26 -5.77
C GLU A 800 -26.80 12.75 -6.79
N ILE A 801 -26.85 11.46 -7.14
CA ILE A 801 -25.89 10.81 -8.03
C ILE A 801 -26.14 11.13 -9.51
N GLN A 802 -27.40 11.32 -9.90
CA GLN A 802 -27.76 11.51 -11.32
C GLN A 802 -27.45 12.91 -11.82
N LYS A 803 -27.01 13.00 -13.09
CA LYS A 803 -26.70 14.28 -13.73
C LYS A 803 -27.98 15.03 -14.06
N GLU A 804 -28.05 16.31 -13.69
CA GLU A 804 -29.24 17.14 -13.97
C GLU A 804 -29.54 17.30 -15.47
N THR A 805 -28.52 17.22 -16.32
CA THR A 805 -28.62 17.37 -17.78
C THR A 805 -29.10 16.11 -18.52
N ASP A 806 -29.22 14.97 -17.81
CA ASP A 806 -29.65 13.73 -18.46
C ASP A 806 -31.13 13.83 -18.88
N PRO A 807 -31.48 13.35 -20.09
CA PRO A 807 -32.89 13.24 -20.49
C PRO A 807 -33.64 12.25 -19.61
N LEU A 808 -34.76 12.70 -19.00
CA LEU A 808 -35.55 11.89 -18.08
C LEU A 808 -36.11 10.61 -18.73
N LYS A 809 -36.34 10.67 -20.05
CA LYS A 809 -36.79 9.53 -20.86
C LYS A 809 -35.86 8.31 -20.78
N ILE A 810 -34.55 8.49 -20.60
CA ILE A 810 -33.59 7.38 -20.55
C ILE A 810 -33.91 6.44 -19.39
N TYR A 811 -34.36 7.00 -18.26
CA TYR A 811 -34.72 6.25 -17.07
C TYR A 811 -36.17 5.77 -17.11
N LEU A 812 -37.11 6.66 -17.43
CA LEU A 812 -38.54 6.31 -17.37
C LEU A 812 -39.02 5.45 -18.53
N GLN A 813 -38.26 5.28 -19.62
CA GLN A 813 -38.59 4.32 -20.67
C GLN A 813 -37.96 2.94 -20.45
N ASP A 814 -37.01 2.79 -19.52
CA ASP A 814 -36.44 1.48 -19.19
C ASP A 814 -37.41 0.69 -18.29
N GLY A 815 -38.21 -0.19 -18.90
CA GLY A 815 -39.18 -1.06 -18.22
C GLY A 815 -38.57 -1.93 -17.13
N SER A 816 -37.28 -2.28 -17.23
CA SER A 816 -36.59 -3.08 -16.21
C SER A 816 -36.38 -2.36 -14.88
N LEU A 817 -36.50 -1.02 -14.85
CA LEU A 817 -36.37 -0.21 -13.64
C LEU A 817 -37.68 -0.13 -12.82
N ASN A 818 -38.80 -0.65 -13.35
CA ASN A 818 -40.07 -0.81 -12.63
C ASN A 818 -40.62 0.49 -11.98
N PHE A 819 -40.52 1.63 -12.68
CA PHE A 819 -41.15 2.88 -12.21
C PHE A 819 -42.66 2.90 -12.46
N TRP A 820 -43.12 2.25 -13.53
CA TRP A 820 -44.52 2.24 -13.90
C TRP A 820 -45.28 1.06 -13.26
N PRO A 821 -46.56 1.23 -12.92
CA PRO A 821 -47.44 0.11 -12.60
C PRO A 821 -47.53 -0.87 -13.77
N SER A 822 -47.71 -2.16 -13.49
CA SER A 822 -47.88 -3.21 -14.52
C SER A 822 -49.09 -3.00 -15.44
N THR A 823 -50.02 -2.12 -15.05
CA THR A 823 -51.19 -1.74 -15.85
C THR A 823 -50.86 -0.79 -17.01
N VAL A 824 -49.66 -0.19 -17.03
CA VAL A 824 -49.22 0.72 -18.09
C VAL A 824 -48.31 -0.02 -19.09
N PRO A 825 -48.72 -0.19 -20.36
CA PRO A 825 -47.90 -0.87 -21.36
C PRO A 825 -46.62 -0.09 -21.71
N GLU A 826 -45.47 -0.76 -21.79
CA GLU A 826 -44.18 -0.14 -22.14
C GLU A 826 -44.25 0.62 -23.49
N GLU A 827 -44.87 0.01 -24.51
CA GLU A 827 -45.05 0.64 -25.83
C GLU A 827 -45.81 1.98 -25.77
N LEU A 828 -46.68 2.16 -24.77
CA LEU A 828 -47.44 3.39 -24.58
C LEU A 828 -46.52 4.49 -24.05
N VAL A 829 -45.66 4.15 -23.09
CA VAL A 829 -44.66 5.05 -22.50
C VAL A 829 -43.63 5.46 -23.56
N ASP A 830 -43.12 4.52 -24.35
CA ASP A 830 -42.12 4.79 -25.39
C ASP A 830 -42.59 5.80 -26.43
N LYS A 831 -43.88 5.72 -26.79
CA LYS A 831 -44.49 6.59 -27.82
C LYS A 831 -44.86 7.96 -27.29
N LEU A 832 -45.34 8.04 -26.04
CA LEU A 832 -46.01 9.24 -25.53
C LEU A 832 -45.20 10.00 -24.48
N PHE A 833 -44.08 9.47 -23.96
CA PHE A 833 -43.33 10.17 -22.92
C PHE A 833 -42.74 11.51 -23.43
N PRO A 834 -42.86 12.63 -22.68
CA PRO A 834 -42.29 13.92 -23.06
C PRO A 834 -40.77 13.89 -23.24
N LYS A 835 -40.29 14.11 -24.47
CA LYS A 835 -38.86 13.94 -24.81
C LYS A 835 -37.95 15.07 -24.35
N ASN A 836 -38.51 16.23 -24.04
CA ASN A 836 -37.79 17.45 -23.67
C ASN A 836 -37.57 17.58 -22.15
N LEU A 837 -38.08 16.66 -21.32
CA LEU A 837 -37.85 16.69 -19.88
C LEU A 837 -36.45 16.21 -19.53
N LEU A 838 -35.75 16.99 -18.70
CA LEU A 838 -34.48 16.63 -18.11
C LEU A 838 -34.68 16.16 -16.67
N VAL A 839 -33.67 15.47 -16.13
CA VAL A 839 -33.62 15.09 -14.71
C VAL A 839 -33.72 16.33 -13.81
N ALA A 840 -33.16 17.47 -14.23
CA ALA A 840 -33.29 18.78 -13.56
C ALA A 840 -34.75 19.22 -13.30
N ASN A 841 -35.70 18.80 -14.15
CA ASN A 841 -37.09 19.26 -14.08
C ASN A 841 -38.02 18.31 -13.31
N THR A 842 -37.50 17.20 -12.78
CA THR A 842 -38.31 16.09 -12.26
C THR A 842 -39.30 16.52 -11.17
N TYR A 843 -38.85 17.32 -10.20
CA TYR A 843 -39.71 17.74 -9.07
C TYR A 843 -40.79 18.74 -9.51
N ASP A 844 -40.45 19.66 -10.42
CA ASP A 844 -41.41 20.64 -10.95
C ASP A 844 -42.43 19.96 -11.88
N ALA A 845 -42.02 18.97 -12.68
CA ALA A 845 -42.91 18.08 -13.46
C ALA A 845 -43.92 17.33 -12.58
N TYR A 846 -43.44 16.76 -11.46
CA TYR A 846 -44.32 16.09 -10.50
C TYR A 846 -45.32 17.07 -9.87
N THR A 847 -44.85 18.21 -9.38
CA THR A 847 -45.69 19.23 -8.73
C THR A 847 -46.72 19.81 -9.69
N PHE A 848 -46.31 20.11 -10.93
CA PHE A 848 -47.21 20.57 -11.98
C PHE A 848 -48.32 19.55 -12.25
N THR A 849 -47.96 18.28 -12.42
CA THR A 849 -48.91 17.19 -12.68
C THR A 849 -49.90 17.02 -11.52
N MET A 850 -49.41 16.98 -10.28
CA MET A 850 -50.26 16.86 -9.09
C MET A 850 -51.24 18.04 -8.95
N LYS A 851 -50.77 19.27 -9.19
CA LYS A 851 -51.62 20.47 -9.16
C LYS A 851 -52.72 20.41 -10.22
N LYS A 852 -52.43 19.87 -11.40
CA LYS A 852 -53.42 19.69 -12.47
C LYS A 852 -54.44 18.61 -12.12
N ILE A 853 -54.01 17.48 -11.55
CA ILE A 853 -54.90 16.44 -11.03
C ILE A 853 -55.86 17.04 -10.01
N GLU A 854 -55.35 17.76 -9.00
CA GLU A 854 -56.20 18.41 -7.99
C GLU A 854 -57.20 19.42 -8.58
N GLN A 855 -56.76 20.22 -9.57
CA GLN A 855 -57.63 21.19 -10.24
C GLN A 855 -58.75 20.49 -11.01
N THR A 856 -58.46 19.39 -11.69
CA THR A 856 -59.45 18.61 -12.45
C THR A 856 -60.43 17.91 -11.50
N MET A 857 -59.95 17.34 -10.39
CA MET A 857 -60.80 16.75 -9.36
C MET A 857 -61.74 17.79 -8.71
N LYS A 858 -61.24 19.00 -8.40
CA LYS A 858 -62.07 20.09 -7.88
C LYS A 858 -63.15 20.52 -8.86
N LYS A 859 -62.83 20.58 -10.16
CA LYS A 859 -63.80 20.88 -11.23
C LYS A 859 -64.85 19.78 -11.36
N GLN A 860 -64.46 18.51 -11.32
CA GLN A 860 -65.38 17.37 -11.38
C GLN A 860 -66.30 17.31 -10.16
N ALA A 861 -65.79 17.58 -8.94
CA ALA A 861 -66.59 17.67 -7.73
C ALA A 861 -67.59 18.85 -7.75
N TYR A 862 -67.21 19.99 -8.35
CA TYR A 862 -68.10 21.14 -8.56
C TYR A 862 -69.20 20.84 -9.58
N VAL A 863 -68.87 20.17 -10.69
CA VAL A 863 -69.84 19.73 -11.71
C VAL A 863 -70.80 18.66 -11.18
N ALA A 864 -70.31 17.73 -10.35
CA ALA A 864 -71.14 16.74 -9.67
C ALA A 864 -72.13 17.38 -8.69
N LYS A 865 -71.69 18.38 -7.90
CA LYS A 865 -72.56 19.13 -6.98
C LYS A 865 -73.66 19.93 -7.70
N ASN A 866 -73.37 20.53 -8.85
CA ASN A 866 -74.36 21.27 -9.62
C ASN A 866 -75.40 20.36 -10.31
N ARG A 867 -75.01 19.15 -10.76
CA ARG A 867 -75.97 18.15 -11.26
C ARG A 867 -76.97 17.69 -10.21
N THR A 868 -76.57 17.57 -8.95
CA THR A 868 -77.49 17.27 -7.83
C THR A 868 -78.45 18.41 -7.51
N ASN A 869 -78.09 19.68 -7.77
CA ASN A 869 -78.97 20.83 -7.52
C ASN A 869 -80.03 21.04 -8.62
N ASP A 870 -79.74 20.66 -9.88
CA ASP A 870 -80.70 20.73 -10.98
C ASP A 870 -81.78 19.61 -10.92
N LEU A 871 -81.49 18.49 -10.27
CA LEU A 871 -82.44 17.39 -10.05
C LEU A 871 -83.45 17.67 -8.92
N THR A 872 -83.21 18.68 -8.07
CA THR A 872 -84.10 19.07 -6.97
C THR A 872 -85.17 20.11 -7.31
N ASN A 873 -85.19 20.68 -8.53
CA ASN A 873 -86.11 21.76 -8.93
C ASN A 873 -87.33 21.33 -9.78
N LEU A 874 -87.57 20.03 -9.99
CA LEU A 874 -88.67 19.54 -10.83
C LEU A 874 -89.78 18.76 -10.11
N ASN A 875 -89.72 18.58 -8.78
CA ASN A 875 -90.81 17.98 -8.03
C ASN A 875 -90.87 18.56 -6.62
N GLN A 876 -91.83 19.47 -6.37
CA GLN A 876 -92.67 19.46 -5.16
C GLN A 876 -93.72 20.57 -5.21
N THR A 877 -94.95 20.16 -5.52
CA THR A 877 -96.18 20.77 -5.00
C THR A 877 -96.21 20.62 -3.48
N GLU A 878 -96.41 21.75 -2.81
CA GLU A 878 -96.81 21.91 -1.40
C GLU A 878 -98.07 21.07 -1.05
N PRO A 879 -98.38 20.76 0.25
CA PRO A 879 -98.41 21.79 1.29
C PRO A 879 -98.13 21.42 2.77
N THR A 880 -97.71 22.48 3.46
CA THR A 880 -98.16 22.97 4.79
C THR A 880 -97.62 22.43 6.13
N ALA A 881 -97.15 23.44 6.90
CA ALA A 881 -97.22 23.67 8.35
C ALA A 881 -96.16 22.97 9.24
N ASN A 882 -95.47 23.61 10.19
CA ASN A 882 -95.62 24.94 10.76
C ASN A 882 -94.31 25.40 11.47
N ARG A 883 -93.82 26.56 11.04
CA ARG A 883 -93.21 27.69 11.79
C ARG A 883 -92.51 27.53 13.16
N ASN A 884 -91.31 28.12 13.15
CA ASN A 884 -90.68 29.06 14.12
C ASN A 884 -89.84 28.43 15.23
N ALA A 885 -88.60 28.83 15.53
CA ALA A 885 -87.73 29.88 15.01
C ALA A 885 -86.35 29.67 15.68
N SER A 886 -85.27 29.63 14.89
CA SER A 886 -83.92 29.83 15.40
C SER A 886 -83.53 31.28 15.18
N ARG A 887 -82.98 31.95 16.21
CA ARG A 887 -82.37 33.27 16.08
C ARG A 887 -80.90 33.21 16.47
N LYS A 888 -80.08 33.53 15.47
CA LYS A 888 -78.76 34.19 15.51
C LYS A 888 -77.56 33.40 16.06
N LEU A 889 -76.53 33.11 15.24
CA LEU A 889 -75.57 33.98 14.53
C LEU A 889 -74.33 34.36 15.38
N ARG A 890 -73.20 33.79 14.92
CA ARG A 890 -71.98 34.47 14.45
C ARG A 890 -70.91 34.95 15.44
N ASN A 891 -69.70 34.81 14.89
CA ASN A 891 -68.46 35.55 15.06
C ASN A 891 -67.69 35.20 16.34
N GLY A 892 -66.40 34.87 16.31
CA GLY A 892 -65.38 35.19 15.32
C GLY A 892 -64.54 36.37 15.83
N ARG A 893 -63.22 36.13 15.90
CA ARG A 893 -62.11 37.10 15.98
C ARG A 893 -61.81 37.73 17.37
N PRO A 894 -60.59 38.29 17.59
CA PRO A 894 -59.37 37.52 17.91
C PRO A 894 -58.57 38.24 19.04
N LYS A 895 -57.29 37.88 19.17
CA LYS A 895 -56.12 38.71 19.54
C LYS A 895 -55.54 38.55 20.95
N PHE A 896 -54.25 38.21 20.88
CA PHE A 896 -53.09 38.84 21.52
C PHE A 896 -52.94 38.80 23.05
N ASP A 897 -51.71 38.39 23.38
CA ASP A 897 -50.81 38.79 24.45
C ASP A 897 -51.11 38.34 25.88
N SER A 898 -50.31 37.39 26.35
CA SER A 898 -49.04 37.78 26.99
C SER A 898 -48.15 36.55 27.22
N THR A 899 -46.86 36.74 26.94
CA THR A 899 -45.67 35.90 27.20
C THR A 899 -45.48 34.62 26.42
#